data_AF-A0A085UNR4-F1
#
_entry.id   AF-A0A085UNR4-F1
#
_cell.length_a   1.000
_cell.length_b   1.000
_cell.length_c   1.000
_cell.angle_alpha   90.00
_cell.angle_beta   90.00
_cell.angle_gamma   90.00
#
_symmetry.space_group_name_H-M   'P 1'
#
loop_
_entity.id
_entity.type
_entity.pdbx_description
1 polymer ?
#
loop_
_entity_poly.entity_id
_entity_poly.type
_entity_poly.pdbx_seq_one_letter_code
_entity_poly.pdbx_strand_id
1 'polypeptide(L)'
;QIVPVLPFVALPGVNSAYDHGTPVLCRAGFIYVFIDGKLWRELEIRVSDERTTYHDIELKKFRVGEGYVDDARLATGRALDDIWLPANWNDRPLDTQLCFSEVQLSAPRLQRLENDSALRRLRCQSPDLRVSKERSKTVFANRPDGLAMLEAFSNFDVRDRGNQGAAAQAHITWLNLNRSAFPLSVPAPQRARQTGFEWMLDQPARYLCDLSGAFLGDAFETARKHVQQCEAGTAPYVPLPLEIGAWAQCLEHIVDPNTQGDAGLWIDQPPASDVLQRARSRALYGVMLLDSQYRLRHLSTRIYDQRYLLELCGTRAQRYVHHASALLVQQLIVPQSIGGKKNPLHQQLDNLNEQGRLDINRFTASSERAQLWRQQEMSQSLLSECLQQPQTEQCLADHLSLEGFNYAAAFHFVSQLFVTLALGPSGYDPLAASGDISDAMTGLSLYSSDASAGQQWIANVVNDPQHPMHRMLWPDAAQQDLDAPYQAPAIPDINQGDGTFRATELASTEQDSLDPAGAYSTIDAMFLASLLKSGGLNTTLTLEAKAGAAALVAINENLQGAMEAAERAVHGAQHIALQDLAAKRFRLNEIAHRRSLAQLRGMLPQAFGDLHFLSHADARRKNYYIFGLDDMPENVGRAAQIYGVYRNENGVMKSPAEDHGFARPQAELPPERIVLGIPRSHRTARTVSRLNQTFNDAWQQDMAKRAADKAKKLSGLENAIKLRDSMRDSTAFRVLDSVIVAGLIVGLEVWNLVNELELSSQTSR
;
A
#
# COMPACT_ATOMS: atom_id res chain seq x y z
N GLN A 1 14.66 44.09 1.95
CA GLN A 1 15.70 43.09 1.62
C GLN A 1 15.09 42.08 0.64
N ILE A 2 15.77 41.76 -0.45
CA ILE A 2 15.40 40.68 -1.38
C ILE A 2 16.50 39.61 -1.29
N VAL A 3 16.11 38.34 -1.29
CA VAL A 3 17.02 37.21 -1.15
C VAL A 3 16.89 36.30 -2.37
N PRO A 4 17.97 36.05 -3.12
CA PRO A 4 17.98 35.02 -4.16
C PRO A 4 18.13 33.65 -3.50
N VAL A 5 17.18 32.76 -3.78
CA VAL A 5 17.09 31.43 -3.17
C VAL A 5 16.99 30.33 -4.21
N LEU A 6 17.46 29.14 -3.82
CA LEU A 6 17.15 27.88 -4.46
C LEU A 6 16.22 27.05 -3.55
N PRO A 7 15.18 26.40 -4.09
CA PRO A 7 14.29 25.52 -3.36
C PRO A 7 14.94 24.14 -3.15
N PHE A 8 14.92 23.67 -1.90
CA PHE A 8 15.42 22.37 -1.46
C PHE A 8 14.31 21.55 -0.81
N VAL A 9 14.46 20.23 -0.81
CA VAL A 9 13.65 19.28 -0.06
C VAL A 9 14.57 18.36 0.74
N ALA A 10 14.04 17.72 1.78
CA ALA A 10 14.77 16.68 2.50
C ALA A 10 14.65 15.35 1.75
N LEU A 11 15.76 14.59 1.66
CA LEU A 11 15.79 13.27 1.03
C LEU A 11 16.22 12.19 2.04
N PRO A 12 15.28 11.68 2.87
CA PRO A 12 15.56 10.62 3.84
C PRO A 12 15.54 9.22 3.19
N GLY A 13 16.25 8.28 3.80
CA GLY A 13 16.15 6.85 3.51
C GLY A 13 14.99 6.14 4.23
N VAL A 14 15.00 4.81 4.21
CA VAL A 14 13.94 3.97 4.82
C VAL A 14 14.36 3.25 6.11
N ASN A 15 15.64 3.32 6.48
CA ASN A 15 16.20 2.50 7.56
C ASN A 15 15.91 3.00 8.98
N SER A 16 15.51 4.27 9.15
CA SER A 16 15.36 4.88 10.47
C SER A 16 14.41 6.07 10.47
N ALA A 17 13.64 6.23 11.55
CA ALA A 17 12.83 7.42 11.84
C ALA A 17 13.68 8.65 12.23
N TYR A 18 14.95 8.44 12.56
CA TYR A 18 15.90 9.50 12.86
C TYR A 18 16.64 10.01 11.62
N ASP A 19 16.36 9.42 10.45
CA ASP A 19 16.81 9.96 9.18
C ASP A 19 15.86 11.06 8.72
N HIS A 20 16.25 12.31 8.98
CA HIS A 20 15.49 13.48 8.55
C HIS A 20 15.80 13.92 7.11
N GLY A 21 16.75 13.26 6.45
CA GLY A 21 17.19 13.56 5.09
C GLY A 21 18.15 14.74 5.01
N THR A 22 19.11 14.63 4.09
CA THR A 22 20.00 15.76 3.72
C THR A 22 19.26 16.70 2.75
N PRO A 23 19.54 18.03 2.77
CA PRO A 23 18.93 18.97 1.83
C PRO A 23 19.41 18.75 0.40
N VAL A 24 18.48 18.47 -0.51
CA VAL A 24 18.72 18.31 -1.95
C VAL A 24 17.82 19.23 -2.77
N LEU A 25 18.20 19.58 -4.00
CA LEU A 25 17.37 20.44 -4.85
C LEU A 25 15.98 19.82 -5.09
N CYS A 26 14.96 20.67 -5.18
CA CYS A 26 13.63 20.25 -5.63
C CYS A 26 13.71 19.60 -7.01
N ARG A 27 12.93 18.53 -7.19
CA ARG A 27 12.71 17.87 -8.48
C ARG A 27 11.73 18.67 -9.35
N ALA A 28 11.49 18.18 -10.58
CA ALA A 28 10.49 18.77 -11.47
C ALA A 28 9.09 18.80 -10.84
N GLY A 29 8.36 19.89 -11.07
CA GLY A 29 7.07 20.19 -10.44
C GLY A 29 6.80 21.68 -10.41
N PHE A 30 6.07 22.16 -9.40
CA PHE A 30 5.62 23.55 -9.29
C PHE A 30 5.93 24.14 -7.92
N ILE A 31 6.27 25.42 -7.89
CA ILE A 31 6.43 26.22 -6.68
C ILE A 31 5.39 27.31 -6.67
N TYR A 32 4.70 27.43 -5.53
CA TYR A 32 3.74 28.49 -5.27
C TYR A 32 4.31 29.42 -4.22
N VAL A 33 4.30 30.72 -4.53
CA VAL A 33 4.74 31.78 -3.62
C VAL A 33 3.53 32.64 -3.30
N PHE A 34 3.12 32.63 -2.03
CA PHE A 34 2.09 33.50 -1.48
C PHE A 34 2.76 34.64 -0.72
N ILE A 35 2.27 35.87 -0.94
CA ILE A 35 2.67 37.06 -0.18
C ILE A 35 1.41 37.67 0.42
N ASP A 36 1.41 37.88 1.74
CA ASP A 36 0.27 38.42 2.49
C ASP A 36 -1.05 37.68 2.18
N GLY A 37 -0.93 36.36 1.98
CA GLY A 37 -2.04 35.45 1.71
C GLY A 37 -2.57 35.39 0.27
N LYS A 38 -2.00 36.15 -0.66
CA LYS A 38 -2.35 36.08 -2.09
C LYS A 38 -1.23 35.43 -2.90
N LEU A 39 -1.59 34.63 -3.90
CA LEU A 39 -0.66 33.99 -4.81
C LEU A 39 0.04 35.07 -5.65
N TRP A 40 1.35 35.17 -5.45
CA TRP A 40 2.22 36.12 -6.11
C TRP A 40 2.92 35.50 -7.32
N ARG A 41 3.42 34.27 -7.19
CA ARG A 41 4.10 33.54 -8.28
C ARG A 41 3.72 32.07 -8.27
N GLU A 42 3.54 31.55 -9.48
CA GLU A 42 3.51 30.12 -9.77
C GLU A 42 4.68 29.86 -10.73
N LEU A 43 5.59 28.96 -10.34
CA LEU A 43 6.79 28.65 -11.11
C LEU A 43 6.84 27.16 -11.44
N GLU A 44 7.07 26.81 -12.69
CA GLU A 44 7.38 25.46 -13.12
C GLU A 44 8.89 25.20 -12.94
N ILE A 45 9.24 24.13 -12.25
CA ILE A 45 10.61 23.62 -12.11
C ILE A 45 10.86 22.63 -13.24
N ARG A 46 11.87 22.92 -14.06
CA ARG A 46 12.38 21.99 -15.08
C ARG A 46 13.77 21.53 -14.69
N VAL A 47 13.97 20.22 -14.69
CA VAL A 47 15.25 19.59 -14.38
C VAL A 47 15.82 19.00 -15.66
N SER A 48 17.08 19.30 -15.94
CA SER A 48 17.90 18.71 -16.99
C SER A 48 19.19 18.17 -16.38
N ASP A 49 19.93 17.36 -17.14
CA ASP A 49 21.18 16.73 -16.66
C ASP A 49 22.22 17.76 -16.18
N GLU A 50 22.21 18.97 -16.74
CA GLU A 50 23.20 20.02 -16.44
C GLU A 50 22.67 21.13 -15.51
N ARG A 51 21.35 21.34 -15.45
CA ARG A 51 20.76 22.45 -14.69
C ARG A 51 19.30 22.26 -14.31
N THR A 52 18.93 22.88 -13.19
CA THR A 52 17.54 23.12 -12.78
C THR A 52 17.17 24.56 -13.10
N THR A 53 16.04 24.79 -13.77
CA THR A 53 15.56 26.12 -14.13
C THR A 53 14.14 26.37 -13.67
N TYR A 54 13.83 27.62 -13.32
CA TYR A 54 12.52 28.05 -12.81
C TYR A 54 11.83 28.96 -13.83
N HIS A 55 10.60 28.62 -14.22
CA HIS A 55 9.84 29.32 -15.25
C HIS A 55 8.54 29.88 -14.69
N ASP A 56 8.36 31.20 -14.70
CA ASP A 56 7.11 31.82 -14.24
C ASP A 56 5.92 31.52 -15.16
N ILE A 57 4.76 31.35 -14.54
CA ILE A 57 3.45 31.36 -15.18
C ILE A 57 2.85 32.76 -15.05
N GLU A 58 2.35 33.31 -16.15
CA GLU A 58 1.75 34.64 -16.16
C GLU A 58 0.33 34.61 -15.56
N LEU A 59 0.27 34.60 -14.22
CA LEU A 59 -0.97 34.43 -13.45
C LEU A 59 -2.11 35.38 -13.88
N LYS A 60 -1.79 36.60 -14.34
CA LYS A 60 -2.80 37.57 -14.81
C LYS A 60 -3.63 37.05 -15.98
N LYS A 61 -3.06 36.23 -16.86
CA LYS A 61 -3.78 35.65 -18.00
C LYS A 61 -4.79 34.59 -17.57
N PHE A 62 -4.54 33.94 -16.44
CA PHE A 62 -5.33 32.83 -15.93
C PHE A 62 -6.23 33.23 -14.76
N ARG A 63 -6.16 34.46 -14.25
CA ARG A 63 -7.09 34.97 -13.22
C ARG A 63 -8.36 35.50 -13.88
N VAL A 64 -9.52 35.02 -13.42
CA VAL A 64 -10.85 35.49 -13.86
C VAL A 64 -11.66 35.86 -12.60
N GLY A 65 -11.93 37.15 -12.43
CA GLY A 65 -12.50 37.66 -11.18
C GLY A 65 -11.61 37.34 -9.98
N GLU A 66 -12.19 36.70 -8.95
CA GLU A 66 -11.46 36.23 -7.75
C GLU A 66 -10.92 34.79 -7.89
N GLY A 67 -11.09 34.14 -9.05
CA GLY A 67 -10.70 32.75 -9.30
C GLY A 67 -9.66 32.59 -10.41
N TYR A 68 -9.47 31.35 -10.87
CA TYR A 68 -8.59 30.99 -11.98
C TYR A 68 -9.32 30.17 -13.03
N VAL A 69 -8.80 30.14 -14.26
CA VAL A 69 -9.27 29.26 -15.32
C VAL A 69 -8.78 27.83 -15.06
N ASP A 70 -9.62 26.84 -15.41
CA ASP A 70 -9.33 25.41 -15.26
C ASP A 70 -8.36 24.85 -16.33
N ASP A 71 -7.99 25.66 -17.32
CA ASP A 71 -7.02 25.28 -18.35
C ASP A 71 -5.61 25.08 -17.79
N ALA A 72 -4.82 24.24 -18.48
CA ALA A 72 -3.41 24.06 -18.18
C ALA A 72 -2.66 25.41 -18.25
N ARG A 73 -2.08 25.84 -17.12
CA ARG A 73 -1.41 27.15 -17.04
C ARG A 73 0.05 26.99 -17.45
N LEU A 74 0.30 27.16 -18.75
CA LEU A 74 1.61 26.98 -19.35
C LEU A 74 2.63 28.04 -18.89
N ALA A 75 3.82 27.61 -18.51
CA ALA A 75 4.91 28.52 -18.14
C ALA A 75 5.51 29.20 -19.37
N THR A 76 5.49 30.54 -19.35
CA THR A 76 6.01 31.40 -20.44
C THR A 76 7.19 32.26 -20.00
N GLY A 77 7.50 32.26 -18.70
CA GLY A 77 8.63 32.95 -18.11
C GLY A 77 9.98 32.44 -18.62
N ARG A 78 10.98 33.33 -18.59
CA ARG A 78 12.36 32.98 -18.91
C ARG A 78 12.90 31.96 -17.90
N ALA A 79 13.80 31.09 -18.35
CA ALA A 79 14.51 30.16 -17.49
C ALA A 79 15.38 30.94 -16.48
N LEU A 80 15.00 30.93 -15.21
CA LEU A 80 15.77 31.52 -14.12
C LEU A 80 16.69 30.47 -13.48
N ASP A 81 17.90 30.88 -13.12
CA ASP A 81 18.85 30.07 -12.36
C ASP A 81 18.53 30.08 -10.84
N ASP A 82 17.74 31.04 -10.36
CA ASP A 82 17.38 31.24 -8.95
C ASP A 82 16.09 32.07 -8.78
N ILE A 83 15.44 31.93 -7.63
CA ILE A 83 14.16 32.58 -7.32
C ILE A 83 14.41 33.75 -6.37
N TRP A 84 13.96 34.95 -6.71
CA TRP A 84 14.10 36.12 -5.84
C TRP A 84 12.86 36.31 -4.96
N LEU A 85 13.06 36.25 -3.64
CA LEU A 85 12.00 36.40 -2.66
C LEU A 85 12.20 37.65 -1.80
N PRO A 86 11.15 38.45 -1.57
CA PRO A 86 11.26 39.64 -0.73
C PRO A 86 11.13 39.26 0.76
N ALA A 87 12.16 39.57 1.56
CA ALA A 87 12.11 39.37 3.01
C ALA A 87 11.41 40.52 3.73
N ASN A 88 11.75 41.76 3.35
CA ASN A 88 11.17 43.00 3.90
C ASN A 88 10.85 43.99 2.78
N TRP A 89 9.72 44.69 2.92
CA TRP A 89 9.27 45.79 2.06
C TRP A 89 8.92 47.02 2.90
N ASN A 90 9.50 48.18 2.61
CA ASN A 90 9.32 49.43 3.38
C ASN A 90 9.46 49.22 4.90
N ASP A 91 10.54 48.57 5.33
CA ASP A 91 10.84 48.22 6.72
C ASP A 91 9.80 47.34 7.44
N ARG A 92 8.83 46.79 6.70
CA ARG A 92 7.87 45.80 7.18
C ARG A 92 8.28 44.39 6.71
N PRO A 93 8.31 43.39 7.61
CA PRO A 93 8.47 41.99 7.20
C PRO A 93 7.24 41.54 6.41
N LEU A 94 7.46 40.85 5.29
CA LEU A 94 6.39 40.26 4.49
C LEU A 94 6.10 38.84 4.95
N ASP A 95 4.81 38.47 4.99
CA ASP A 95 4.41 37.07 5.21
C ASP A 95 4.56 36.31 3.88
N THR A 96 5.72 35.68 3.70
CA THR A 96 6.03 34.87 2.51
C THR A 96 5.83 33.40 2.83
N GLN A 97 4.89 32.76 2.14
CA GLN A 97 4.59 31.34 2.30
C GLN A 97 4.84 30.61 0.98
N LEU A 98 5.49 29.44 1.07
CA LEU A 98 5.96 28.68 -0.07
C LEU A 98 5.45 27.24 0.02
N CYS A 99 5.06 26.67 -1.11
CA CYS A 99 4.89 25.23 -1.21
C CYS A 99 5.39 24.69 -2.54
N PHE A 100 5.92 23.46 -2.50
CA PHE A 100 6.22 22.66 -3.68
C PHE A 100 5.09 21.66 -3.92
N SER A 101 4.73 21.43 -5.18
CA SER A 101 3.77 20.41 -5.60
C SER A 101 4.30 19.67 -6.83
N GLU A 102 4.13 18.35 -6.87
CA GLU A 102 4.44 17.55 -8.07
C GLU A 102 3.54 17.93 -9.26
N VAL A 103 2.28 18.22 -8.96
CA VAL A 103 1.24 18.54 -9.95
C VAL A 103 0.92 20.02 -9.92
N GLN A 104 0.47 20.54 -11.07
CA GLN A 104 -0.10 21.88 -11.13
C GLN A 104 -1.41 21.91 -10.34
N LEU A 105 -1.50 22.74 -9.30
CA LEU A 105 -2.69 22.85 -8.45
C LEU A 105 -3.91 23.28 -9.29
N SER A 106 -5.07 22.68 -9.05
CA SER A 106 -6.30 23.07 -9.75
C SER A 106 -6.75 24.49 -9.38
N ALA A 107 -7.55 25.12 -10.22
CA ALA A 107 -8.05 26.47 -9.94
C ALA A 107 -8.85 26.55 -8.62
N PRO A 108 -9.74 25.60 -8.29
CA PRO A 108 -10.41 25.57 -6.99
C PRO A 108 -9.42 25.43 -5.83
N ARG A 109 -8.37 24.62 -5.99
CA ARG A 109 -7.34 24.46 -4.95
C ARG A 109 -6.57 25.74 -4.68
N LEU A 110 -6.18 26.47 -5.72
CA LEU A 110 -5.53 27.77 -5.59
C LEU A 110 -6.43 28.79 -4.90
N GLN A 111 -7.69 28.88 -5.33
CA GLN A 111 -8.65 29.80 -4.75
C GLN A 111 -8.89 29.48 -3.26
N ARG A 112 -9.02 28.20 -2.91
CA ARG A 112 -9.15 27.77 -1.51
C ARG A 112 -7.92 28.16 -0.69
N LEU A 113 -6.72 27.93 -1.20
CA LEU A 113 -5.48 28.31 -0.52
C LEU A 113 -5.36 29.82 -0.34
N GLU A 114 -5.86 30.66 -1.24
CA GLU A 114 -5.89 32.11 -1.03
C GLU A 114 -6.92 32.52 0.04
N ASN A 115 -8.09 31.88 0.06
CA ASN A 115 -9.22 32.24 0.93
C ASN A 115 -9.11 31.70 2.36
N ASP A 116 -8.49 30.53 2.56
CA ASP A 116 -8.36 29.89 3.87
C ASP A 116 -6.92 29.99 4.40
N SER A 117 -6.70 30.97 5.29
CA SER A 117 -5.39 31.19 5.89
C SER A 117 -4.91 30.06 6.80
N ALA A 118 -5.83 29.32 7.43
CA ALA A 118 -5.48 28.22 8.32
C ALA A 118 -4.98 27.03 7.51
N LEU A 119 -5.74 26.67 6.46
CA LEU A 119 -5.35 25.61 5.53
C LEU A 119 -4.04 25.94 4.82
N ARG A 120 -3.86 27.19 4.37
CA ARG A 120 -2.61 27.63 3.74
C ARG A 120 -1.41 27.49 4.66
N ARG A 121 -1.54 27.78 5.96
CA ARG A 121 -0.47 27.57 6.97
C ARG A 121 -0.19 26.08 7.24
N LEU A 122 -1.16 25.20 7.06
CA LEU A 122 -0.94 23.76 7.12
C LEU A 122 -0.19 23.25 5.88
N ARG A 123 -0.46 23.80 4.69
CA ARG A 123 0.12 23.34 3.42
C ARG A 123 1.49 23.96 3.10
N CYS A 124 1.68 25.23 3.43
CA CYS A 124 2.85 26.02 3.04
C CYS A 124 3.87 26.16 4.18
N GLN A 125 5.14 26.28 3.82
CA GLN A 125 6.21 26.65 4.73
C GLN A 125 6.44 28.17 4.71
N SER A 126 6.89 28.73 5.83
CA SER A 126 7.19 30.16 5.97
C SER A 126 8.61 30.35 6.50
N PRO A 127 9.63 30.06 5.67
CA PRO A 127 11.03 30.15 6.11
C PRO A 127 11.39 31.60 6.41
N ASP A 128 12.19 31.82 7.46
CA ASP A 128 12.72 33.15 7.74
C ASP A 128 13.74 33.57 6.67
N LEU A 129 13.34 34.52 5.82
CA LEU A 129 14.16 35.05 4.72
C LEU A 129 15.13 36.16 5.18
N ARG A 130 15.15 36.55 6.45
CA ARG A 130 16.06 37.61 6.93
C ARG A 130 17.46 37.06 7.12
N VAL A 131 18.30 37.23 6.11
CA VAL A 131 19.66 36.66 6.07
C VAL A 131 20.73 37.74 6.28
N SER A 132 21.79 37.38 7.00
CA SER A 132 23.04 38.15 7.07
C SER A 132 24.23 37.20 7.23
N LYS A 133 25.45 37.66 6.86
CA LYS A 133 26.65 36.84 6.98
C LYS A 133 26.94 36.47 8.43
N GLU A 134 26.70 37.38 9.36
CA GLU A 134 26.90 37.20 10.79
C GLU A 134 25.93 36.14 11.33
N ARG A 135 24.64 36.25 10.99
CA ARG A 135 23.63 35.27 11.39
C ARG A 135 23.96 33.89 10.84
N SER A 136 24.32 33.78 9.57
CA SER A 136 24.69 32.51 8.96
C SER A 136 25.89 31.85 9.66
N LYS A 137 26.91 32.62 10.04
CA LYS A 137 28.05 32.10 10.82
C LYS A 137 27.60 31.61 12.19
N THR A 138 26.79 32.38 12.92
CA THR A 138 26.32 31.99 14.26
C THR A 138 25.47 30.72 14.23
N VAL A 139 24.62 30.56 13.20
CA VAL A 139 23.68 29.43 13.12
C VAL A 139 24.35 28.17 12.56
N PHE A 140 25.22 28.29 11.56
CA PHE A 140 25.73 27.14 10.80
C PHE A 140 27.24 26.89 10.92
N ALA A 141 28.05 27.82 11.43
CA ALA A 141 29.48 27.55 11.60
C ALA A 141 29.72 26.48 12.68
N ASN A 142 30.65 25.57 12.42
CA ASN A 142 30.98 24.43 13.30
C ASN A 142 29.78 23.51 13.61
N ARG A 143 28.75 23.53 12.78
CA ARG A 143 27.63 22.58 12.80
C ARG A 143 27.81 21.54 11.69
N PRO A 144 27.21 20.35 11.81
CA PRO A 144 27.20 19.35 10.75
C PRO A 144 26.75 19.95 9.41
N ASP A 145 27.56 19.81 8.36
CA ASP A 145 27.17 20.19 7.00
C ASP A 145 26.34 19.07 6.35
N GLY A 146 26.00 19.23 5.06
CA GLY A 146 25.17 18.28 4.34
C GLY A 146 25.76 16.87 4.24
N LEU A 147 27.09 16.75 4.18
CA LEU A 147 27.75 15.44 4.12
C LEU A 147 27.75 14.79 5.51
N ALA A 148 28.07 15.56 6.55
CA ALA A 148 28.01 15.09 7.92
C ALA A 148 26.58 14.70 8.35
N MET A 149 25.55 15.44 7.89
CA MET A 149 24.15 15.06 8.08
C MET A 149 23.80 13.75 7.37
N LEU A 150 24.22 13.58 6.11
CA LEU A 150 24.01 12.34 5.35
C LEU A 150 24.64 11.14 6.07
N GLU A 151 25.89 11.27 6.51
CA GLU A 151 26.59 10.21 7.25
C GLU A 151 25.93 9.89 8.58
N ALA A 152 25.55 10.92 9.35
CA ALA A 152 24.93 10.74 10.66
C ALA A 152 23.55 10.06 10.56
N PHE A 153 22.71 10.49 9.61
CA PHE A 153 21.36 9.97 9.44
C PHE A 153 21.32 8.58 8.80
N SER A 154 22.05 8.34 7.70
CA SER A 154 22.00 7.05 7.01
C SER A 154 22.64 5.91 7.80
N ASN A 155 23.59 6.21 8.70
CA ASN A 155 24.23 5.20 9.55
C ASN A 155 23.53 5.04 10.90
N PHE A 156 22.32 5.56 11.08
CA PHE A 156 21.68 5.57 12.39
C PHE A 156 21.53 4.16 12.98
N ASP A 157 22.11 3.91 14.16
CA ASP A 157 21.93 2.68 14.92
C ASP A 157 21.63 2.98 16.40
N VAL A 158 20.47 2.50 16.86
CA VAL A 158 20.01 2.63 18.25
C VAL A 158 20.95 1.95 19.26
N ARG A 159 21.85 1.09 18.80
CA ARG A 159 22.86 0.41 19.63
C ARG A 159 24.19 1.17 19.70
N ASP A 160 24.43 2.12 18.82
CA ASP A 160 25.66 2.91 18.76
C ASP A 160 25.45 4.32 19.34
N ARG A 161 26.02 4.57 20.52
CA ARG A 161 25.94 5.87 21.21
C ARG A 161 26.65 6.99 20.46
N GLY A 162 27.75 6.70 19.77
CA GLY A 162 28.52 7.69 19.01
C GLY A 162 27.70 8.19 17.83
N ASN A 163 27.11 7.24 17.10
CA ASN A 163 26.20 7.55 16.01
C ASN A 163 24.96 8.34 16.48
N GLN A 164 24.33 7.97 17.61
CA GLN A 164 23.21 8.72 18.19
C GLN A 164 23.56 10.18 18.50
N GLY A 165 24.75 10.41 19.06
CA GLY A 165 25.25 11.77 19.34
C GLY A 165 25.42 12.60 18.06
N ALA A 166 25.96 11.99 16.99
CA ALA A 166 26.10 12.64 15.69
C ALA A 166 24.74 12.98 15.06
N ALA A 167 23.80 12.03 15.07
CA ALA A 167 22.44 12.23 14.56
C ALA A 167 21.69 13.33 15.32
N ALA A 168 21.86 13.43 16.64
CA ALA A 168 21.26 14.50 17.45
C ALA A 168 21.80 15.89 17.06
N GLN A 169 23.10 16.04 16.80
CA GLN A 169 23.67 17.30 16.33
C GLN A 169 23.23 17.65 14.90
N ALA A 170 23.15 16.63 14.03
CA ALA A 170 22.63 16.77 12.68
C ALA A 170 21.15 17.23 12.70
N HIS A 171 20.32 16.65 13.57
CA HIS A 171 18.92 17.03 13.74
C HIS A 171 18.75 18.51 14.11
N ILE A 172 19.56 19.04 15.04
CA ILE A 172 19.53 20.47 15.40
C ILE A 172 19.82 21.35 14.18
N THR A 173 20.78 20.94 13.35
CA THR A 173 21.13 21.69 12.13
C THR A 173 20.01 21.63 11.10
N TRP A 174 19.43 20.44 10.90
CA TRP A 174 18.27 20.22 10.05
C TRP A 174 17.07 21.10 10.45
N LEU A 175 16.77 21.23 11.75
CA LEU A 175 15.72 22.12 12.25
C LEU A 175 15.96 23.59 11.87
N ASN A 176 17.23 24.04 11.88
CA ASN A 176 17.57 25.40 11.45
C ASN A 176 17.39 25.59 9.94
N LEU A 177 17.76 24.59 9.13
CA LEU A 177 17.52 24.60 7.68
C LEU A 177 16.02 24.67 7.36
N ASN A 178 15.20 23.91 8.09
CA ASN A 178 13.76 23.87 7.88
C ASN A 178 13.03 25.18 8.28
N ARG A 179 13.64 26.00 9.16
CA ARG A 179 13.03 27.24 9.69
C ARG A 179 13.52 28.51 9.02
N SER A 180 14.63 28.49 8.28
CA SER A 180 15.29 29.71 7.80
C SER A 180 15.99 29.50 6.47
N ALA A 181 16.12 30.56 5.68
CA ALA A 181 17.01 30.53 4.53
C ALA A 181 18.47 30.28 4.97
N PHE A 182 19.16 29.38 4.27
CA PHE A 182 20.50 28.91 4.64
C PHE A 182 21.52 29.09 3.52
N PRO A 183 22.81 29.33 3.81
CA PRO A 183 23.80 29.52 2.75
C PRO A 183 24.06 28.19 2.01
N LEU A 184 24.26 28.26 0.69
CA LEU A 184 24.54 27.06 -0.13
C LEU A 184 25.88 26.38 0.14
N SER A 185 26.69 26.93 1.04
CA SER A 185 27.86 26.23 1.58
C SER A 185 27.50 25.07 2.51
N VAL A 186 26.27 25.01 3.02
CA VAL A 186 25.82 23.98 3.98
C VAL A 186 25.41 22.68 3.30
N PRO A 187 24.55 22.65 2.26
CA PRO A 187 24.18 21.40 1.59
C PRO A 187 25.38 20.64 1.01
N ALA A 188 25.24 19.31 0.93
CA ALA A 188 26.25 18.46 0.31
C ALA A 188 26.35 18.75 -1.20
N PRO A 189 27.53 18.55 -1.81
CA PRO A 189 27.64 18.44 -3.25
C PRO A 189 26.70 17.36 -3.77
N GLN A 190 26.07 17.58 -4.91
CA GLN A 190 25.07 16.63 -5.43
C GLN A 190 25.02 16.61 -6.95
N ARG A 191 24.68 15.44 -7.51
CA ARG A 191 24.42 15.27 -8.95
C ARG A 191 23.02 15.78 -9.33
N ALA A 192 22.72 15.81 -10.63
CA ALA A 192 21.38 16.13 -11.10
C ALA A 192 20.36 15.07 -10.62
N ARG A 193 19.17 15.52 -10.21
CA ARG A 193 18.09 14.66 -9.70
C ARG A 193 17.60 13.70 -10.79
N GLN A 194 17.48 12.43 -10.46
CA GLN A 194 16.90 11.38 -11.30
C GLN A 194 15.75 10.70 -10.55
N THR A 195 14.66 11.43 -10.36
CA THR A 195 13.56 11.05 -9.44
C THR A 195 13.08 9.60 -9.59
N GLY A 196 12.88 9.12 -10.83
CA GLY A 196 12.42 7.74 -11.05
C GLY A 196 13.42 6.67 -10.58
N PHE A 197 14.72 6.97 -10.66
CA PHE A 197 15.78 6.11 -10.18
C PHE A 197 15.92 6.17 -8.65
N GLU A 198 15.75 7.36 -8.07
CA GLU A 198 15.85 7.57 -6.62
C GLU A 198 14.79 6.76 -5.84
N TRP A 199 13.61 6.52 -6.39
CA TRP A 199 12.59 5.66 -5.76
C TRP A 199 13.00 4.20 -5.61
N MET A 200 13.96 3.73 -6.43
CA MET A 200 14.43 2.36 -6.45
C MET A 200 15.54 2.08 -5.40
N LEU A 201 15.89 3.09 -4.60
CA LEU A 201 16.98 3.02 -3.63
C LEU A 201 16.44 3.20 -2.21
N ASP A 202 16.98 2.45 -1.25
CA ASP A 202 16.67 2.61 0.18
C ASP A 202 17.28 3.89 0.74
N GLN A 203 18.46 4.27 0.24
CA GLN A 203 19.22 5.46 0.64
C GLN A 203 19.47 6.39 -0.56
N PRO A 204 18.42 7.02 -1.13
CA PRO A 204 18.55 7.81 -2.37
C PRO A 204 19.51 9.01 -2.23
N ALA A 205 19.65 9.58 -1.04
CA ALA A 205 20.59 10.67 -0.81
C ALA A 205 22.06 10.24 -0.91
N ARG A 206 22.39 8.98 -0.61
CA ARG A 206 23.76 8.46 -0.78
C ARG A 206 24.14 8.40 -2.25
N TYR A 207 23.21 7.95 -3.09
CA TYR A 207 23.38 8.01 -4.54
C TYR A 207 23.52 9.46 -5.03
N LEU A 208 22.62 10.35 -4.59
CA LEU A 208 22.60 11.72 -5.11
C LEU A 208 23.82 12.55 -4.69
N CYS A 209 24.33 12.36 -3.47
CA CYS A 209 25.47 13.09 -2.94
C CYS A 209 26.83 12.42 -3.23
N ASP A 210 26.83 11.19 -3.73
CA ASP A 210 28.04 10.60 -4.30
C ASP A 210 28.33 11.23 -5.67
N LEU A 211 29.45 11.93 -5.82
CA LEU A 211 29.88 12.46 -7.12
C LEU A 211 30.86 11.52 -7.85
N SER A 212 31.39 10.51 -7.15
CA SER A 212 32.32 9.54 -7.72
C SER A 212 31.61 8.51 -8.59
N GLY A 213 30.38 8.14 -8.22
CA GLY A 213 29.59 7.12 -8.89
C GLY A 213 29.70 5.72 -8.27
N ALA A 214 30.55 5.53 -7.25
CA ALA A 214 30.85 4.25 -6.64
C ALA A 214 29.73 3.66 -5.75
N PHE A 215 28.79 4.49 -5.27
CA PHE A 215 27.80 4.05 -4.27
C PHE A 215 27.03 2.78 -4.66
N LEU A 216 26.59 2.67 -5.92
CA LEU A 216 25.81 1.52 -6.38
C LEU A 216 26.64 0.25 -6.48
N GLY A 217 27.88 0.34 -6.96
CA GLY A 217 28.81 -0.79 -6.98
C GLY A 217 29.11 -1.29 -5.57
N ASP A 218 29.46 -0.38 -4.65
CA ASP A 218 29.73 -0.71 -3.25
C ASP A 218 28.52 -1.37 -2.56
N ALA A 219 27.31 -0.87 -2.84
CA ALA A 219 26.06 -1.45 -2.32
C ALA A 219 25.85 -2.88 -2.85
N PHE A 220 26.12 -3.12 -4.13
CA PHE A 220 26.03 -4.44 -4.75
C PHE A 220 27.03 -5.42 -4.15
N GLU A 221 28.29 -5.02 -3.98
CA GLU A 221 29.31 -5.87 -3.39
C GLU A 221 28.97 -6.25 -1.95
N THR A 222 28.42 -5.31 -1.19
CA THR A 222 27.95 -5.53 0.18
C THR A 222 26.79 -6.53 0.21
N ALA A 223 25.79 -6.37 -0.65
CA ALA A 223 24.66 -7.29 -0.77
C ALA A 223 25.10 -8.69 -1.22
N ARG A 224 25.98 -8.78 -2.22
CA ARG A 224 26.56 -10.04 -2.70
C ARG A 224 27.29 -10.79 -1.59
N LYS A 225 28.11 -10.08 -0.80
CA LYS A 225 28.82 -10.65 0.35
C LYS A 225 27.83 -11.17 1.40
N HIS A 226 26.77 -10.42 1.69
CA HIS A 226 25.72 -10.84 2.62
C HIS A 226 25.04 -12.14 2.14
N VAL A 227 24.62 -12.19 0.87
CA VAL A 227 24.01 -13.40 0.28
C VAL A 227 24.95 -14.61 0.34
N GLN A 228 26.25 -14.42 0.06
CA GLN A 228 27.25 -15.49 0.19
C GLN A 228 27.38 -16.00 1.63
N GLN A 229 27.28 -15.11 2.63
CA GLN A 229 27.28 -15.51 4.03
C GLN A 229 26.00 -16.29 4.40
N CYS A 230 24.84 -15.89 3.87
CA CYS A 230 23.59 -16.62 4.04
C CYS A 230 23.68 -18.03 3.44
N GLU A 231 24.23 -18.15 2.23
CA GLU A 231 24.50 -19.43 1.59
C GLU A 231 25.55 -20.26 2.33
N ALA A 232 26.49 -19.64 3.03
CA ALA A 232 27.41 -20.36 3.91
C ALA A 232 26.78 -20.72 5.27
N GLY A 233 25.57 -20.22 5.58
CA GLY A 233 24.96 -20.34 6.91
C GLY A 233 25.68 -19.53 7.99
N THR A 234 26.50 -18.53 7.62
CA THR A 234 27.32 -17.74 8.57
C THR A 234 26.87 -16.28 8.68
N ALA A 235 25.74 -15.94 8.06
CA ALA A 235 25.21 -14.58 8.10
C ALA A 235 24.86 -14.18 9.53
N PRO A 236 25.22 -12.94 9.95
CA PRO A 236 24.86 -12.45 11.26
C PRO A 236 23.35 -12.21 11.35
N TYR A 237 22.78 -12.47 12.52
CA TYR A 237 21.37 -12.14 12.83
C TYR A 237 21.14 -10.62 13.05
N VAL A 238 22.20 -9.82 13.02
CA VAL A 238 22.15 -8.37 13.22
C VAL A 238 21.76 -7.70 11.89
N PRO A 239 20.78 -6.77 11.89
CA PRO A 239 20.40 -6.05 10.68
C PRO A 239 21.60 -5.29 10.10
N LEU A 240 21.80 -5.43 8.79
CA LEU A 240 22.76 -4.66 8.04
C LEU A 240 22.00 -3.62 7.19
N PRO A 241 22.52 -2.38 7.04
CA PRO A 241 21.92 -1.39 6.16
C PRO A 241 22.25 -1.74 4.70
N LEU A 242 21.53 -2.70 4.14
CA LEU A 242 21.66 -3.16 2.76
C LEU A 242 20.62 -2.47 1.87
N GLU A 243 21.01 -2.22 0.62
CA GLU A 243 20.07 -1.89 -0.45
C GLU A 243 19.30 -3.16 -0.85
N ILE A 244 18.01 -3.23 -0.52
CA ILE A 244 17.17 -4.42 -0.77
C ILE A 244 17.03 -4.75 -2.26
N GLY A 245 17.07 -3.77 -3.16
CA GLY A 245 17.09 -4.06 -4.61
C GLY A 245 18.38 -4.76 -5.07
N ALA A 246 19.53 -4.43 -4.47
CA ALA A 246 20.80 -5.11 -4.75
C ALA A 246 20.79 -6.54 -4.20
N TRP A 247 20.17 -6.72 -3.03
CA TRP A 247 19.95 -8.02 -2.41
C TRP A 247 19.03 -8.90 -3.26
N ALA A 248 17.91 -8.35 -3.74
CA ALA A 248 16.96 -9.06 -4.61
C ALA A 248 17.66 -9.61 -5.87
N GLN A 249 18.41 -8.77 -6.57
CA GLN A 249 19.12 -9.20 -7.78
C GLN A 249 20.16 -10.31 -7.52
N CYS A 250 20.85 -10.26 -6.37
CA CYS A 250 21.74 -11.36 -5.97
C CYS A 250 20.99 -12.68 -5.74
N LEU A 251 19.78 -12.63 -5.18
CA LEU A 251 18.95 -13.82 -4.96
C LEU A 251 18.24 -14.32 -6.23
N GLU A 252 17.82 -13.43 -7.13
CA GLU A 252 17.24 -13.78 -8.43
C GLU A 252 18.19 -14.68 -9.23
N HIS A 253 19.48 -14.34 -9.30
CA HIS A 253 20.48 -15.16 -9.98
C HIS A 253 20.66 -16.54 -9.34
N ILE A 254 20.47 -16.65 -8.02
CA ILE A 254 20.47 -17.94 -7.34
C ILE A 254 19.21 -18.72 -7.75
N VAL A 255 18.02 -18.12 -7.64
CA VAL A 255 16.73 -18.76 -7.90
C VAL A 255 16.60 -19.22 -9.35
N ASP A 256 16.92 -18.36 -10.31
CA ASP A 256 16.95 -18.67 -11.75
C ASP A 256 18.34 -18.36 -12.35
N PRO A 257 19.22 -19.39 -12.46
CA PRO A 257 20.55 -19.24 -13.04
C PRO A 257 20.57 -18.83 -14.52
N ASN A 258 19.43 -18.93 -15.23
CA ASN A 258 19.34 -18.49 -16.63
C ASN A 258 19.15 -16.96 -16.76
N THR A 259 18.86 -16.28 -15.64
CA THR A 259 18.84 -14.83 -15.58
C THR A 259 20.25 -14.33 -15.89
N GLN A 260 20.41 -13.56 -16.98
CA GLN A 260 21.70 -13.03 -17.40
C GLN A 260 22.32 -12.28 -16.21
N GLY A 261 23.57 -12.64 -15.85
CA GLY A 261 24.30 -12.05 -14.71
C GLY A 261 24.79 -10.62 -14.96
N ASP A 262 23.98 -9.79 -15.61
CA ASP A 262 24.25 -8.36 -15.69
C ASP A 262 24.00 -7.76 -14.30
N ALA A 263 24.93 -6.94 -13.82
CA ALA A 263 24.75 -6.16 -12.60
C ALA A 263 23.64 -5.09 -12.78
N GLY A 264 23.15 -4.89 -14.01
CA GLY A 264 21.96 -4.12 -14.29
C GLY A 264 22.15 -2.68 -13.84
N LEU A 265 21.33 -2.23 -12.89
CA LEU A 265 21.45 -0.87 -12.32
C LEU A 265 22.54 -0.74 -11.25
N TRP A 266 23.07 -1.84 -10.72
CA TRP A 266 24.02 -1.85 -9.60
C TRP A 266 25.48 -1.87 -10.06
N ILE A 267 25.81 -0.91 -10.91
CA ILE A 267 27.17 -0.67 -11.39
C ILE A 267 27.61 0.74 -11.02
N ASP A 268 28.93 0.93 -10.94
CA ASP A 268 29.52 2.25 -10.81
C ASP A 268 29.02 3.17 -11.92
N GLN A 269 28.51 4.32 -11.52
CA GLN A 269 28.06 5.35 -12.44
C GLN A 269 29.25 6.21 -12.87
N PRO A 270 29.17 6.87 -14.03
CA PRO A 270 30.15 7.89 -14.38
C PRO A 270 30.22 8.98 -13.31
N PRO A 271 31.42 9.53 -13.01
CA PRO A 271 31.55 10.67 -12.11
C PRO A 271 30.69 11.85 -12.58
N ALA A 272 30.07 12.54 -11.62
CA ALA A 272 29.16 13.65 -11.87
C ALA A 272 29.71 14.97 -11.32
N SER A 273 29.31 16.09 -11.94
CA SER A 273 29.62 17.43 -11.43
C SER A 273 28.63 17.88 -10.34
N ASP A 274 29.09 18.68 -9.38
CA ASP A 274 28.21 19.32 -8.39
C ASP A 274 27.30 20.36 -9.05
N VAL A 275 26.00 20.08 -9.15
CA VAL A 275 25.01 21.00 -9.73
C VAL A 275 24.88 22.31 -8.94
N LEU A 276 25.31 22.33 -7.67
CA LEU A 276 25.32 23.53 -6.83
C LEU A 276 26.55 24.41 -7.05
N GLN A 277 27.59 23.96 -7.76
CA GLN A 277 28.87 24.65 -7.84
C GLN A 277 28.74 26.12 -8.29
N ARG A 278 27.94 26.35 -9.34
CA ARG A 278 27.69 27.70 -9.86
C ARG A 278 26.92 28.56 -8.85
N ALA A 279 25.93 27.98 -8.17
CA ALA A 279 25.14 28.69 -7.16
C ALA A 279 25.96 29.02 -5.90
N ARG A 280 26.86 28.12 -5.47
CA ARG A 280 27.84 28.34 -4.39
C ARG A 280 28.75 29.54 -4.70
N SER A 281 29.25 29.63 -5.94
CA SER A 281 30.13 30.74 -6.36
C SER A 281 29.46 32.12 -6.27
N ARG A 282 28.12 32.16 -6.41
CA ARG A 282 27.29 33.36 -6.31
C ARG A 282 26.85 33.67 -4.88
N ALA A 283 27.25 32.87 -3.90
CA ALA A 283 26.86 32.98 -2.49
C ALA A 283 25.33 33.06 -2.28
N LEU A 284 24.57 32.26 -3.03
CA LEU A 284 23.11 32.19 -2.90
C LEU A 284 22.69 31.50 -1.60
N TYR A 285 21.40 31.56 -1.33
CA TYR A 285 20.75 30.87 -0.22
C TYR A 285 19.85 29.73 -0.71
N GLY A 286 19.55 28.78 0.16
CA GLY A 286 18.54 27.74 -0.03
C GLY A 286 17.36 27.96 0.92
N VAL A 287 16.19 27.44 0.54
CA VAL A 287 15.01 27.34 1.40
C VAL A 287 14.50 25.91 1.36
N MET A 288 14.19 25.32 2.51
CA MET A 288 13.52 24.02 2.55
C MET A 288 12.07 24.18 2.09
N LEU A 289 11.54 23.13 1.46
CA LEU A 289 10.16 22.88 1.10
C LEU A 289 9.86 21.40 1.40
N LEU A 290 8.57 21.03 1.40
CA LEU A 290 8.12 19.65 1.59
C LEU A 290 7.77 19.01 0.26
N ASP A 291 8.12 17.73 0.13
CA ASP A 291 7.78 16.86 -0.99
C ASP A 291 7.19 15.55 -0.45
N SER A 292 6.03 15.67 0.21
CA SER A 292 5.35 14.52 0.80
C SER A 292 4.98 13.49 -0.26
N GLN A 293 4.61 13.90 -1.48
CA GLN A 293 4.26 12.97 -2.56
C GLN A 293 5.43 12.07 -2.96
N TYR A 294 6.65 12.62 -3.06
CA TYR A 294 7.85 11.81 -3.26
C TYR A 294 8.02 10.81 -2.12
N ARG A 295 7.87 11.25 -0.87
CA ARG A 295 8.10 10.39 0.30
C ARG A 295 7.09 9.24 0.38
N LEU A 296 5.81 9.50 0.11
CA LEU A 296 4.77 8.47 0.06
C LEU A 296 5.07 7.44 -1.02
N ARG A 297 5.44 7.88 -2.22
CA ARG A 297 5.76 6.98 -3.32
C ARG A 297 7.03 6.16 -3.05
N HIS A 298 8.09 6.80 -2.56
CA HIS A 298 9.33 6.14 -2.17
C HIS A 298 9.08 5.03 -1.15
N LEU A 299 8.42 5.33 -0.03
CA LEU A 299 8.12 4.33 1.00
C LEU A 299 7.23 3.21 0.48
N SER A 300 6.19 3.54 -0.29
CA SER A 300 5.30 2.55 -0.91
C SER A 300 6.07 1.59 -1.82
N THR A 301 6.87 2.12 -2.76
CA THR A 301 7.72 1.33 -3.65
C THR A 301 8.67 0.43 -2.87
N ARG A 302 9.36 0.95 -1.84
CA ARG A 302 10.27 0.12 -1.03
C ARG A 302 9.55 -0.98 -0.27
N ILE A 303 8.34 -0.75 0.23
CA ILE A 303 7.53 -1.79 0.88
C ILE A 303 7.17 -2.90 -0.12
N TYR A 304 6.83 -2.58 -1.37
CA TYR A 304 6.60 -3.59 -2.42
C TYR A 304 7.87 -4.39 -2.73
N ASP A 305 9.01 -3.74 -2.90
CA ASP A 305 10.28 -4.41 -3.18
C ASP A 305 10.70 -5.34 -2.02
N GLN A 306 10.45 -4.94 -0.77
CA GLN A 306 10.67 -5.79 0.41
C GLN A 306 9.78 -7.06 0.39
N ARG A 307 8.53 -6.96 -0.09
CA ARG A 307 7.64 -8.14 -0.24
C ARG A 307 8.15 -9.09 -1.31
N TYR A 308 8.56 -8.54 -2.45
CA TYR A 308 9.15 -9.33 -3.51
C TYR A 308 10.41 -10.06 -3.04
N LEU A 309 11.26 -9.38 -2.26
CA LEU A 309 12.44 -9.99 -1.67
C LEU A 309 12.10 -11.13 -0.66
N LEU A 310 11.03 -10.99 0.12
CA LEU A 310 10.53 -12.09 0.97
C LEU A 310 10.11 -13.32 0.15
N GLU A 311 9.44 -13.10 -0.99
CA GLU A 311 9.07 -14.17 -1.92
C GLU A 311 10.31 -14.87 -2.51
N LEU A 312 11.33 -14.10 -2.90
CA LEU A 312 12.62 -14.64 -3.37
C LEU A 312 13.31 -15.47 -2.28
N CYS A 313 13.33 -15.00 -1.02
CA CYS A 313 13.86 -15.76 0.11
C CYS A 313 13.12 -17.11 0.28
N GLY A 314 11.79 -17.08 0.20
CA GLY A 314 10.96 -18.28 0.27
C GLY A 314 11.23 -19.26 -0.87
N THR A 315 11.30 -18.76 -2.10
CA THR A 315 11.58 -19.56 -3.30
C THR A 315 12.98 -20.16 -3.25
N ARG A 316 13.98 -19.40 -2.83
CA ARG A 316 15.35 -19.89 -2.63
C ARG A 316 15.39 -20.97 -1.55
N ALA A 317 14.69 -20.78 -0.43
CA ALA A 317 14.60 -21.76 0.65
C ALA A 317 14.03 -23.11 0.16
N GLN A 318 13.01 -23.10 -0.70
CA GLN A 318 12.39 -24.31 -1.25
C GLN A 318 13.33 -25.16 -2.12
N ARG A 319 14.46 -24.62 -2.58
CA ARG A 319 15.44 -25.37 -3.39
C ARG A 319 16.27 -26.36 -2.57
N TYR A 320 16.32 -26.20 -1.25
CA TYR A 320 17.05 -27.11 -0.37
C TYR A 320 16.27 -28.43 -0.19
N VAL A 321 16.97 -29.56 -0.34
CA VAL A 321 16.38 -30.91 -0.25
C VAL A 321 15.61 -31.13 1.05
N HIS A 322 16.09 -30.58 2.16
CA HIS A 322 15.49 -30.73 3.48
C HIS A 322 14.61 -29.55 3.93
N HIS A 323 14.21 -28.66 3.01
CA HIS A 323 13.40 -27.48 3.30
C HIS A 323 12.13 -27.79 4.10
N ALA A 324 11.32 -28.76 3.64
CA ALA A 324 10.05 -29.08 4.31
C ALA A 324 10.25 -29.57 5.75
N SER A 325 11.27 -30.38 5.99
CA SER A 325 11.62 -30.85 7.33
C SER A 325 12.14 -29.70 8.20
N ALA A 326 13.01 -28.84 7.66
CA ALA A 326 13.53 -27.68 8.35
C ALA A 326 12.42 -26.69 8.72
N LEU A 327 11.45 -26.45 7.83
CA LEU A 327 10.31 -25.58 8.09
C LEU A 327 9.43 -26.12 9.23
N LEU A 328 9.15 -27.42 9.26
CA LEU A 328 8.40 -28.04 10.36
C LEU A 328 9.13 -27.90 11.70
N VAL A 329 10.45 -28.15 11.71
CA VAL A 329 11.28 -27.99 12.92
C VAL A 329 11.31 -26.52 13.35
N GLN A 330 11.45 -25.60 12.41
CA GLN A 330 11.46 -24.15 12.65
C GLN A 330 10.13 -23.63 13.22
N GLN A 331 8.99 -24.17 12.80
CA GLN A 331 7.67 -23.73 13.27
C GLN A 331 7.25 -24.41 14.58
N LEU A 332 7.63 -25.68 14.79
CA LEU A 332 7.12 -26.48 15.92
C LEU A 332 8.13 -26.68 17.06
N ILE A 333 9.43 -26.66 16.79
CA ILE A 333 10.48 -26.98 17.77
C ILE A 333 11.28 -25.73 18.15
N VAL A 334 11.78 -24.98 17.17
CA VAL A 334 12.65 -23.82 17.43
C VAL A 334 12.02 -22.74 18.32
N PRO A 335 10.72 -22.37 18.21
CA PRO A 335 10.16 -21.28 19.02
C PRO A 335 10.08 -21.66 20.50
N GLN A 336 10.42 -20.73 21.39
CA GLN A 336 10.30 -20.95 22.84
C GLN A 336 8.83 -21.00 23.31
N SER A 337 7.93 -20.38 22.54
CA SER A 337 6.49 -20.33 22.80
C SER A 337 5.71 -20.42 21.49
N ILE A 338 4.54 -21.06 21.53
CA ILE A 338 3.58 -21.12 20.41
C ILE A 338 2.22 -20.68 20.95
N GLY A 339 1.59 -19.68 20.32
CA GLY A 339 0.30 -19.15 20.75
C GLY A 339 0.29 -18.65 22.20
N GLY A 340 1.37 -17.99 22.64
CA GLY A 340 1.54 -17.49 24.01
C GLY A 340 1.81 -18.55 25.09
N LYS A 341 1.89 -19.84 24.74
CA LYS A 341 2.21 -20.93 25.68
C LYS A 341 3.65 -21.41 25.47
N LYS A 342 4.32 -21.80 26.56
CA LYS A 342 5.66 -22.41 26.50
C LYS A 342 5.64 -23.64 25.59
N ASN A 343 6.55 -23.70 24.63
CA ASN A 343 6.67 -24.82 23.71
C ASN A 343 7.34 -26.02 24.41
N PRO A 344 6.64 -27.16 24.59
CA PRO A 344 7.22 -28.34 25.22
C PRO A 344 8.31 -29.00 24.36
N LEU A 345 8.27 -28.78 23.04
CA LEU A 345 9.23 -29.38 22.11
C LEU A 345 10.54 -28.62 22.03
N HIS A 346 10.60 -27.37 22.50
CA HIS A 346 11.79 -26.51 22.38
C HIS A 346 13.06 -27.13 22.98
N GLN A 347 12.93 -27.86 24.10
CA GLN A 347 14.06 -28.56 24.72
C GLN A 347 14.71 -29.61 23.81
N GLN A 348 13.99 -30.11 22.80
CA GLN A 348 14.55 -31.07 21.84
C GLN A 348 15.55 -30.42 20.87
N LEU A 349 15.60 -29.08 20.79
CA LEU A 349 16.58 -28.35 19.99
C LEU A 349 18.02 -28.58 20.50
N ASP A 350 18.19 -28.91 21.78
CA ASP A 350 19.49 -29.23 22.40
C ASP A 350 20.09 -30.54 21.89
N ASN A 351 19.30 -31.38 21.24
CA ASN A 351 19.78 -32.60 20.61
C ASN A 351 20.41 -32.35 19.22
N LEU A 352 20.27 -31.14 18.65
CA LEU A 352 20.87 -30.77 17.39
C LEU A 352 22.25 -30.15 17.59
N ASN A 353 23.20 -30.56 16.75
CA ASN A 353 24.50 -29.91 16.67
C ASN A 353 24.38 -28.51 16.04
N GLU A 354 25.45 -27.73 16.15
CA GLU A 354 25.53 -26.37 15.59
C GLU A 354 25.20 -26.34 14.09
N GLN A 355 25.79 -27.25 13.30
CA GLN A 355 25.51 -27.33 11.86
C GLN A 355 24.03 -27.55 11.56
N GLY A 356 23.34 -28.42 12.30
CA GLY A 356 21.91 -28.68 12.12
C GLY A 356 21.06 -27.45 12.44
N ARG A 357 21.45 -26.64 13.43
CA ARG A 357 20.79 -25.36 13.75
C ARG A 357 21.03 -24.32 12.66
N LEU A 358 22.25 -24.24 12.12
CA LEU A 358 22.58 -23.37 10.97
C LEU A 358 21.81 -23.80 9.71
N ASP A 359 21.73 -25.09 9.44
CA ASP A 359 21.01 -25.65 8.29
C ASP A 359 19.50 -25.38 8.40
N ILE A 360 18.91 -25.40 9.61
CA ILE A 360 17.52 -24.97 9.80
C ILE A 360 17.35 -23.52 9.32
N ASN A 361 18.11 -22.58 9.88
CA ASN A 361 18.04 -21.17 9.50
C ASN A 361 18.26 -20.97 8.00
N ARG A 362 19.28 -21.64 7.44
CA ARG A 362 19.60 -21.60 6.02
C ARG A 362 18.46 -22.15 5.17
N PHE A 363 17.88 -23.30 5.51
CA PHE A 363 16.84 -23.93 4.70
C PHE A 363 15.47 -23.26 4.85
N THR A 364 15.29 -22.33 5.81
CA THR A 364 14.05 -21.55 6.00
C THR A 364 14.21 -20.05 5.74
N ALA A 365 15.43 -19.61 5.39
CA ALA A 365 15.80 -18.19 5.24
C ALA A 365 15.48 -17.35 6.51
N SER A 366 15.56 -17.96 7.69
CA SER A 366 15.01 -17.33 8.91
C SER A 366 15.74 -16.05 9.30
N SER A 367 17.07 -15.98 9.12
CA SER A 367 17.85 -14.79 9.45
C SER A 367 17.57 -13.65 8.46
N GLU A 368 17.53 -13.96 7.16
CA GLU A 368 17.18 -13.03 6.08
C GLU A 368 15.78 -12.45 6.26
N ARG A 369 14.78 -13.33 6.43
CA ARG A 369 13.37 -12.93 6.62
C ARG A 369 13.19 -12.11 7.89
N ALA A 370 13.89 -12.46 8.98
CA ALA A 370 13.85 -11.68 10.21
C ALA A 370 14.39 -10.25 10.03
N GLN A 371 15.45 -10.06 9.24
CA GLN A 371 15.95 -8.74 8.88
C GLN A 371 14.93 -7.95 8.04
N LEU A 372 14.33 -8.61 7.04
CA LEU A 372 13.31 -8.00 6.18
C LEU A 372 12.04 -7.61 6.95
N TRP A 373 11.62 -8.41 7.94
CA TRP A 373 10.49 -8.08 8.79
C TRP A 373 10.71 -6.78 9.54
N ARG A 374 11.88 -6.58 10.15
CA ARG A 374 12.22 -5.34 10.86
C ARG A 374 12.26 -4.14 9.91
N GLN A 375 12.84 -4.32 8.73
CA GLN A 375 12.90 -3.26 7.72
C GLN A 375 11.50 -2.89 7.20
N GLN A 376 10.64 -3.87 6.96
CA GLN A 376 9.28 -3.64 6.50
C GLN A 376 8.42 -3.00 7.59
N GLU A 377 8.54 -3.43 8.85
CA GLU A 377 7.87 -2.78 9.98
C GLU A 377 8.31 -1.31 10.13
N MET A 378 9.61 -1.02 9.97
CA MET A 378 10.13 0.34 9.95
C MET A 378 9.55 1.15 8.80
N SER A 379 9.60 0.65 7.56
CA SER A 379 9.05 1.34 6.38
C SER A 379 7.54 1.60 6.51
N GLN A 380 6.77 0.62 7.01
CA GLN A 380 5.33 0.78 7.24
C GLN A 380 5.03 1.80 8.35
N SER A 381 5.82 1.82 9.43
CA SER A 381 5.72 2.83 10.49
C SER A 381 6.01 4.22 9.93
N LEU A 382 7.09 4.40 9.16
CA LEU A 382 7.44 5.67 8.52
C LEU A 382 6.35 6.15 7.55
N LEU A 383 5.72 5.22 6.81
CA LEU A 383 4.62 5.56 5.91
C LEU A 383 3.38 6.02 6.68
N SER A 384 3.02 5.31 7.76
CA SER A 384 1.93 5.68 8.65
C SER A 384 2.17 7.05 9.30
N GLU A 385 3.37 7.29 9.82
CA GLU A 385 3.76 8.59 10.40
C GLU A 385 3.70 9.72 9.36
N CYS A 386 4.10 9.45 8.11
CA CYS A 386 4.05 10.42 7.03
C CYS A 386 2.60 10.81 6.68
N LEU A 387 1.69 9.83 6.64
CA LEU A 387 0.26 10.03 6.35
C LEU A 387 -0.48 10.79 7.45
N GLN A 388 0.00 10.71 8.70
CA GLN A 388 -0.55 11.45 9.84
C GLN A 388 -0.14 12.93 9.87
N GLN A 389 0.82 13.36 9.05
CA GLN A 389 1.25 14.75 9.02
C GLN A 389 0.20 15.62 8.31
N PRO A 390 -0.28 16.73 8.92
CA PRO A 390 -1.26 17.64 8.29
C PRO A 390 -0.80 18.18 6.93
N GLN A 391 0.52 18.39 6.77
CA GLN A 391 1.12 18.84 5.52
C GLN A 391 0.94 17.80 4.41
N THR A 392 1.09 16.51 4.75
CA THR A 392 0.90 15.39 3.81
C THR A 392 -0.55 15.23 3.44
N GLU A 393 -1.49 15.36 4.38
CA GLU A 393 -2.92 15.38 4.07
C GLU A 393 -3.27 16.50 3.09
N GLN A 394 -2.72 17.71 3.28
CA GLN A 394 -2.92 18.81 2.34
C GLN A 394 -2.21 18.58 1.00
N CYS A 395 -1.09 17.86 0.96
CA CYS A 395 -0.44 17.44 -0.28
C CYS A 395 -1.31 16.43 -1.05
N LEU A 396 -1.95 15.48 -0.36
CA LEU A 396 -2.90 14.55 -0.98
C LEU A 396 -4.14 15.29 -1.48
N ALA A 397 -4.63 16.27 -0.74
CA ALA A 397 -5.73 17.13 -1.18
C ALA A 397 -5.39 17.88 -2.49
N ASP A 398 -4.12 18.22 -2.75
CA ASP A 398 -3.70 18.81 -4.02
C ASP A 398 -3.97 17.87 -5.20
N HIS A 399 -3.65 16.58 -5.03
CA HIS A 399 -3.85 15.55 -6.05
C HIS A 399 -5.34 15.14 -6.17
N LEU A 400 -6.06 15.04 -5.06
CA LEU A 400 -7.49 14.68 -5.04
C LEU A 400 -8.41 15.84 -5.47
N SER A 401 -7.87 17.05 -5.63
CA SER A 401 -8.57 18.19 -6.21
C SER A 401 -8.36 18.32 -7.73
N LEU A 402 -7.67 17.37 -8.38
CA LEU A 402 -7.58 17.29 -9.84
C LEU A 402 -8.91 16.81 -10.45
N GLU A 403 -9.03 16.79 -11.78
CA GLU A 403 -10.24 16.35 -12.50
C GLU A 403 -9.97 15.16 -13.42
N GLY A 404 -11.05 14.48 -13.82
CA GLY A 404 -11.06 13.38 -14.76
C GLY A 404 -10.09 12.26 -14.41
N PHE A 405 -9.35 11.79 -15.40
CA PHE A 405 -8.42 10.67 -15.23
C PHE A 405 -7.30 10.94 -14.21
N ASN A 406 -6.85 12.19 -14.07
CA ASN A 406 -5.84 12.54 -13.06
C ASN A 406 -6.38 12.37 -11.64
N TYR A 407 -7.67 12.66 -11.41
CA TYR A 407 -8.31 12.42 -10.13
C TYR A 407 -8.42 10.92 -9.84
N ALA A 408 -8.92 10.13 -10.80
CA ALA A 408 -9.00 8.67 -10.66
C ALA A 408 -7.63 8.05 -10.38
N ALA A 409 -6.58 8.53 -11.05
CA ALA A 409 -5.21 8.08 -10.84
C ALA A 409 -4.65 8.42 -9.47
N ALA A 410 -4.87 9.66 -8.99
CA ALA A 410 -4.51 10.06 -7.63
C ALA A 410 -5.26 9.21 -6.58
N PHE A 411 -6.55 8.96 -6.80
CA PHE A 411 -7.36 8.13 -5.93
C PHE A 411 -6.87 6.68 -5.90
N HIS A 412 -6.51 6.12 -7.07
CA HIS A 412 -5.89 4.81 -7.16
C HIS A 412 -4.56 4.75 -6.40
N PHE A 413 -3.69 5.76 -6.53
CA PHE A 413 -2.46 5.82 -5.75
C PHE A 413 -2.71 5.79 -4.23
N VAL A 414 -3.66 6.58 -3.72
CA VAL A 414 -4.02 6.56 -2.29
C VAL A 414 -4.58 5.20 -1.87
N SER A 415 -5.39 4.55 -2.71
CA SER A 415 -5.90 3.20 -2.42
C SER A 415 -4.77 2.16 -2.29
N GLN A 416 -3.69 2.29 -3.05
CA GLN A 416 -2.52 1.42 -2.94
C GLN A 416 -1.75 1.66 -1.64
N LEU A 417 -1.71 2.90 -1.11
CA LEU A 417 -1.11 3.16 0.21
C LEU A 417 -1.83 2.37 1.31
N PHE A 418 -3.16 2.23 1.24
CA PHE A 418 -3.92 1.39 2.17
C PHE A 418 -3.52 -0.09 2.06
N VAL A 419 -3.37 -0.60 0.84
CA VAL A 419 -2.87 -1.97 0.61
C VAL A 419 -1.46 -2.16 1.15
N THR A 420 -0.60 -1.13 1.11
CA THR A 420 0.75 -1.23 1.69
C THR A 420 0.76 -1.39 3.21
N LEU A 421 -0.28 -0.90 3.89
CA LEU A 421 -0.42 -0.91 5.35
C LEU A 421 -1.37 -1.99 5.89
N ALA A 422 -2.10 -2.68 5.00
CA ALA A 422 -3.17 -3.61 5.33
C ALA A 422 -2.74 -4.86 6.11
N LEU A 423 -1.54 -5.37 5.85
CA LEU A 423 -0.98 -6.54 6.52
C LEU A 423 0.38 -6.21 7.14
N GLY A 424 0.68 -6.83 8.29
CA GLY A 424 2.03 -6.81 8.84
C GLY A 424 2.97 -7.77 8.10
N PRO A 425 4.28 -7.78 8.45
CA PRO A 425 5.26 -8.61 7.77
C PRO A 425 4.94 -10.11 7.71
N SER A 426 4.34 -10.64 8.78
CA SER A 426 3.89 -12.04 8.86
C SER A 426 2.84 -12.40 7.82
N GLY A 427 1.97 -11.45 7.43
CA GLY A 427 0.94 -11.67 6.43
C GLY A 427 1.46 -11.72 4.99
N TYR A 428 2.63 -11.12 4.72
CA TYR A 428 3.28 -11.17 3.41
C TYR A 428 4.29 -12.30 3.28
N ASP A 429 4.69 -12.91 4.38
CA ASP A 429 5.73 -13.91 4.39
C ASP A 429 5.18 -15.32 4.12
N PRO A 430 5.53 -15.94 2.98
CA PRO A 430 4.96 -17.23 2.57
C PRO A 430 5.34 -18.38 3.51
N LEU A 431 6.38 -18.22 4.33
CA LEU A 431 6.91 -19.25 5.22
C LEU A 431 6.55 -18.98 6.70
N ALA A 432 5.78 -17.95 7.00
CA ALA A 432 5.40 -17.54 8.37
C ALA A 432 3.98 -17.95 8.76
N ALA A 433 3.57 -19.17 8.43
CA ALA A 433 2.22 -19.66 8.74
C ALA A 433 1.81 -19.56 10.23
N SER A 434 2.79 -19.59 11.15
CA SER A 434 2.57 -19.42 12.59
C SER A 434 2.52 -17.97 13.07
N GLY A 435 2.84 -16.99 12.21
CA GLY A 435 2.94 -15.57 12.57
C GLY A 435 4.27 -15.14 13.18
N ASP A 436 5.22 -16.07 13.38
CA ASP A 436 6.47 -15.86 14.11
C ASP A 436 7.69 -16.36 13.32
N ILE A 437 8.84 -15.71 13.50
CA ILE A 437 10.15 -16.19 13.02
C ILE A 437 11.10 -16.34 14.19
N SER A 438 11.59 -17.55 14.41
CA SER A 438 12.60 -17.85 15.42
C SER A 438 13.92 -18.27 14.78
N ASP A 439 15.02 -17.72 15.28
CA ASP A 439 16.37 -18.08 14.89
C ASP A 439 16.86 -19.30 15.70
N ALA A 440 17.25 -20.36 15.00
CA ALA A 440 17.63 -21.63 15.63
C ALA A 440 18.96 -21.59 16.37
N MET A 441 19.82 -20.60 16.10
CA MET A 441 21.12 -20.45 16.73
C MET A 441 21.05 -19.64 18.02
N THR A 442 20.45 -18.47 17.95
CA THR A 442 20.37 -17.49 19.03
C THR A 442 19.13 -17.70 19.91
N GLY A 443 18.12 -18.39 19.40
CA GLY A 443 16.81 -18.52 20.04
C GLY A 443 16.00 -17.22 20.05
N LEU A 444 16.46 -16.19 19.32
CA LEU A 444 15.74 -14.92 19.20
C LEU A 444 14.54 -15.10 18.27
N SER A 445 13.36 -14.75 18.79
CA SER A 445 12.11 -14.78 18.05
C SER A 445 11.63 -13.36 17.75
N LEU A 446 11.20 -13.14 16.51
CA LEU A 446 10.40 -12.01 16.11
C LEU A 446 8.94 -12.44 16.06
N TYR A 447 8.12 -11.75 16.85
CA TYR A 447 6.69 -11.97 16.95
C TYR A 447 5.98 -10.87 16.20
N SER A 448 4.98 -11.23 15.39
CA SER A 448 4.08 -10.23 14.83
C SER A 448 3.23 -9.67 15.96
N SER A 449 3.16 -8.34 16.09
CA SER A 449 2.11 -7.71 16.91
C SER A 449 0.73 -8.14 16.40
N ASP A 450 -0.25 -8.21 17.30
CA ASP A 450 -1.65 -8.50 16.96
C ASP A 450 -2.19 -7.57 15.87
N ALA A 451 -1.82 -6.29 15.90
CA ALA A 451 -2.12 -5.31 14.86
C ALA A 451 -0.95 -4.34 14.67
N SER A 452 -0.51 -4.18 13.41
CA SER A 452 0.57 -3.25 13.06
C SER A 452 0.15 -1.78 13.20
N ALA A 453 1.11 -0.86 13.29
CA ALA A 453 0.84 0.58 13.32
C ALA A 453 0.04 1.04 12.08
N GLY A 454 0.27 0.42 10.91
CA GLY A 454 -0.48 0.67 9.69
C GLY A 454 -1.95 0.23 9.80
N GLN A 455 -2.19 -0.97 10.33
CA GLN A 455 -3.55 -1.50 10.54
C GLN A 455 -4.33 -0.67 11.57
N GLN A 456 -3.67 -0.26 12.66
CA GLN A 456 -4.27 0.65 13.65
C GLN A 456 -4.64 2.00 13.03
N TRP A 457 -3.75 2.56 12.20
CA TRP A 457 -4.03 3.80 11.49
C TRP A 457 -5.20 3.66 10.51
N ILE A 458 -5.25 2.60 9.70
CA ILE A 458 -6.38 2.34 8.79
C ILE A 458 -7.69 2.24 9.58
N ALA A 459 -7.72 1.44 10.66
CA ALA A 459 -8.92 1.30 11.49
C ALA A 459 -9.36 2.66 12.08
N ASN A 460 -8.42 3.50 12.52
CA ASN A 460 -8.75 4.84 13.02
C ASN A 460 -9.36 5.73 11.92
N VAL A 461 -8.78 5.76 10.72
CA VAL A 461 -9.29 6.54 9.58
C VAL A 461 -10.70 6.08 9.19
N VAL A 462 -10.94 4.77 9.13
CA VAL A 462 -12.23 4.20 8.72
C VAL A 462 -13.32 4.51 9.75
N ASN A 463 -12.96 4.49 11.03
CA ASN A 463 -13.91 4.62 12.13
C ASN A 463 -14.16 6.07 12.59
N ASP A 464 -13.34 7.03 12.14
CA ASP A 464 -13.50 8.46 12.44
C ASP A 464 -13.96 9.26 11.19
N PRO A 465 -15.25 9.59 11.07
CA PRO A 465 -15.76 10.43 9.97
C PRO A 465 -15.17 11.83 9.92
N GLN A 466 -14.60 12.34 11.02
CA GLN A 466 -13.99 13.66 11.05
C GLN A 466 -12.54 13.65 10.55
N HIS A 467 -11.91 12.47 10.47
CA HIS A 467 -10.56 12.31 9.97
C HIS A 467 -10.46 12.88 8.55
N PRO A 468 -9.45 13.73 8.22
CA PRO A 468 -9.32 14.32 6.89
C PRO A 468 -9.28 13.28 5.77
N MET A 469 -8.46 12.24 5.93
CA MET A 469 -8.41 11.10 5.01
C MET A 469 -9.75 10.38 4.83
N HIS A 470 -10.61 10.31 5.87
CA HIS A 470 -11.94 9.71 5.73
C HIS A 470 -12.79 10.48 4.73
N ARG A 471 -12.82 11.81 4.85
CA ARG A 471 -13.59 12.70 3.97
C ARG A 471 -13.06 12.74 2.54
N MET A 472 -11.79 12.41 2.34
CA MET A 472 -11.17 12.31 1.02
C MET A 472 -11.57 11.03 0.27
N LEU A 473 -11.87 9.95 1.01
CA LEU A 473 -12.06 8.62 0.44
C LEU A 473 -13.51 8.15 0.43
N TRP A 474 -14.33 8.51 1.41
CA TRP A 474 -15.72 8.04 1.51
C TRP A 474 -16.74 9.17 1.37
N PRO A 475 -17.97 8.87 0.92
CA PRO A 475 -19.04 9.84 0.85
C PRO A 475 -19.47 10.31 2.25
N ASP A 476 -19.80 11.60 2.36
CA ASP A 476 -20.43 12.18 3.55
C ASP A 476 -21.93 11.87 3.54
N ALA A 477 -22.28 10.64 3.95
CA ALA A 477 -23.64 10.16 4.02
C ALA A 477 -24.05 9.84 5.47
N ALA A 478 -25.24 10.28 5.88
CA ALA A 478 -25.77 9.90 7.18
C ALA A 478 -26.04 8.39 7.22
N GLN A 479 -26.00 7.79 8.41
CA GLN A 479 -26.18 6.34 8.56
C GLN A 479 -27.51 5.83 7.97
N GLN A 480 -28.56 6.65 8.01
CA GLN A 480 -29.88 6.32 7.44
C GLN A 480 -29.87 6.28 5.90
N ASP A 481 -28.97 7.04 5.26
CA ASP A 481 -28.87 7.13 3.80
C ASP A 481 -28.06 5.97 3.21
N LEU A 482 -27.19 5.34 4.01
CA LEU A 482 -26.34 4.26 3.53
C LEU A 482 -27.13 3.00 3.11
N ASP A 483 -28.30 2.77 3.70
CA ASP A 483 -29.17 1.64 3.37
C ASP A 483 -30.18 1.96 2.24
N ALA A 484 -30.34 3.23 1.89
CA ALA A 484 -31.28 3.66 0.88
C ALA A 484 -30.84 3.24 -0.54
N PRO A 485 -31.79 3.05 -1.48
CA PRO A 485 -31.48 2.93 -2.90
C PRO A 485 -30.63 4.09 -3.38
N TYR A 486 -29.60 3.80 -4.19
CA TYR A 486 -28.77 4.85 -4.76
C TYR A 486 -29.61 5.77 -5.65
N GLN A 487 -29.41 7.08 -5.48
CA GLN A 487 -29.98 8.09 -6.35
C GLN A 487 -28.83 8.96 -6.84
N ALA A 488 -28.66 9.02 -8.16
CA ALA A 488 -27.66 9.89 -8.76
C ALA A 488 -27.96 11.35 -8.37
N PRO A 489 -26.96 12.11 -7.88
CA PRO A 489 -27.16 13.52 -7.55
C PRO A 489 -27.68 14.30 -8.75
N ALA A 490 -28.70 15.14 -8.52
CA ALA A 490 -29.27 15.98 -9.59
C ALA A 490 -28.29 17.08 -10.06
N ILE A 491 -27.40 17.50 -9.16
CA ILE A 491 -26.33 18.47 -9.43
C ILE A 491 -25.01 17.72 -9.20
N PRO A 492 -24.10 17.72 -10.19
CA PRO A 492 -22.76 17.17 -10.01
C PRO A 492 -22.01 17.81 -8.85
N ASP A 493 -21.11 17.05 -8.25
CA ASP A 493 -20.25 17.53 -7.18
C ASP A 493 -19.38 18.68 -7.69
N ILE A 494 -19.32 19.76 -6.91
CA ILE A 494 -18.49 20.92 -7.25
C ILE A 494 -17.11 20.70 -6.64
N ASN A 495 -16.06 20.88 -7.43
CA ASN A 495 -14.70 20.89 -6.91
C ASN A 495 -14.47 22.13 -6.02
N GLN A 496 -14.34 21.91 -4.72
CA GLN A 496 -14.06 22.97 -3.74
C GLN A 496 -12.56 23.15 -3.45
N GLY A 497 -11.69 22.35 -4.08
CA GLY A 497 -10.25 22.37 -3.84
C GLY A 497 -9.83 21.87 -2.46
N ASP A 498 -10.68 21.10 -1.78
CA ASP A 498 -10.41 20.54 -0.44
C ASP A 498 -10.02 19.05 -0.45
N GLY A 499 -10.02 18.43 -1.63
CA GLY A 499 -9.71 17.01 -1.82
C GLY A 499 -10.80 16.06 -1.34
N THR A 500 -11.99 16.54 -1.01
CA THR A 500 -13.10 15.68 -0.57
C THR A 500 -13.53 14.72 -1.67
N PHE A 501 -14.15 13.60 -1.25
CA PHE A 501 -14.65 12.58 -2.14
C PHE A 501 -15.73 13.15 -3.09
N ARG A 502 -15.49 13.04 -4.40
CA ARG A 502 -16.41 13.50 -5.45
C ARG A 502 -16.85 12.33 -6.31
N ALA A 503 -17.99 11.74 -5.94
CA ALA A 503 -18.52 10.53 -6.55
C ALA A 503 -18.86 10.74 -8.03
N THR A 504 -19.52 11.86 -8.34
CA THR A 504 -19.99 12.16 -9.70
C THR A 504 -18.84 12.37 -10.69
N GLU A 505 -17.73 12.96 -10.23
CA GLU A 505 -16.51 13.13 -11.03
C GLU A 505 -15.86 11.78 -11.33
N LEU A 506 -15.72 10.89 -10.33
CA LEU A 506 -15.21 9.53 -10.55
C LEU A 506 -16.13 8.71 -11.47
N ALA A 507 -17.45 8.82 -11.28
CA ALA A 507 -18.44 8.14 -12.10
C ALA A 507 -18.39 8.55 -13.58
N SER A 508 -17.99 9.79 -13.88
CA SER A 508 -17.80 10.23 -15.26
C SER A 508 -16.80 9.35 -16.01
N THR A 509 -15.79 8.81 -15.30
CA THR A 509 -14.74 7.97 -15.87
C THR A 509 -15.16 6.50 -16.07
N GLU A 510 -16.29 6.04 -15.50
CA GLU A 510 -16.76 4.66 -15.62
C GLU A 510 -16.94 4.25 -17.10
N GLN A 511 -17.42 5.18 -17.92
CA GLN A 511 -17.68 4.97 -19.34
C GLN A 511 -16.54 5.44 -20.24
N ASP A 512 -15.40 5.85 -19.70
CA ASP A 512 -14.29 6.27 -20.53
C ASP A 512 -13.53 5.05 -21.04
N SER A 513 -13.48 4.95 -22.37
CA SER A 513 -12.48 4.14 -23.05
C SER A 513 -11.19 4.92 -22.84
N LEU A 514 -10.53 4.73 -21.69
CA LEU A 514 -9.26 5.38 -21.38
C LEU A 514 -8.20 4.84 -22.35
N ASP A 515 -8.28 5.26 -23.61
CA ASP A 515 -7.21 5.10 -24.56
C ASP A 515 -6.09 6.02 -24.10
N PRO A 516 -4.85 5.50 -23.92
CA PRO A 516 -3.64 6.25 -23.71
C PRO A 516 -3.26 7.30 -24.77
N ALA A 517 -4.21 7.89 -25.49
CA ALA A 517 -3.95 8.81 -26.59
C ALA A 517 -3.88 10.25 -26.06
N GLY A 518 -2.85 10.55 -25.25
CA GLY A 518 -2.56 11.90 -24.77
C GLY A 518 -1.26 11.98 -23.98
N ALA A 519 -0.65 13.16 -23.93
CA ALA A 519 0.47 13.44 -23.02
C ALA A 519 -0.06 13.44 -21.58
N TYR A 520 0.24 12.41 -20.79
CA TYR A 520 -0.09 12.37 -19.36
C TYR A 520 0.58 13.55 -18.65
N SER A 521 -0.19 14.30 -17.87
CA SER A 521 0.32 15.47 -17.15
C SER A 521 0.82 15.13 -15.74
N THR A 522 0.54 13.93 -15.23
CA THR A 522 0.91 13.50 -13.86
C THR A 522 1.52 12.10 -13.84
N ILE A 523 2.37 11.85 -12.84
CA ILE A 523 3.04 10.56 -12.65
C ILE A 523 2.02 9.46 -12.31
N ASP A 524 1.05 9.77 -11.46
CA ASP A 524 0.02 8.81 -11.06
C ASP A 524 -0.83 8.38 -12.27
N ALA A 525 -1.16 9.32 -13.17
CA ALA A 525 -1.86 9.01 -14.42
C ALA A 525 -1.03 8.12 -15.35
N MET A 526 0.29 8.35 -15.44
CA MET A 526 1.18 7.48 -16.22
C MET A 526 1.17 6.04 -15.67
N PHE A 527 1.26 5.87 -14.34
CA PHE A 527 1.22 4.55 -13.72
C PHE A 527 -0.11 3.84 -13.93
N LEU A 528 -1.23 4.51 -13.64
CA LEU A 528 -2.55 3.91 -13.82
C LEU A 528 -2.80 3.54 -15.29
N ALA A 529 -2.40 4.40 -16.22
CA ALA A 529 -2.56 4.11 -17.63
C ALA A 529 -1.68 2.96 -18.11
N SER A 530 -0.45 2.84 -17.59
CA SER A 530 0.41 1.68 -17.88
C SER A 530 -0.21 0.38 -17.37
N LEU A 531 -0.81 0.38 -16.19
CA LEU A 531 -1.52 -0.77 -15.60
C LEU A 531 -2.76 -1.15 -16.43
N LEU A 532 -3.54 -0.17 -16.89
CA LEU A 532 -4.70 -0.41 -17.75
C LEU A 532 -4.27 -0.97 -19.12
N LYS A 533 -3.20 -0.43 -19.71
CA LYS A 533 -2.67 -0.87 -21.01
C LYS A 533 -2.08 -2.29 -20.95
N SER A 534 -1.44 -2.67 -19.84
CA SER A 534 -0.92 -4.03 -19.66
C SER A 534 -2.02 -5.06 -19.32
N GLY A 535 -3.26 -4.61 -19.10
CA GLY A 535 -4.36 -5.46 -18.65
C GLY A 535 -4.24 -5.87 -17.18
N GLY A 536 -3.38 -5.22 -16.40
CA GLY A 536 -3.13 -5.57 -15.00
C GLY A 536 -4.33 -5.37 -14.06
N LEU A 537 -5.37 -4.64 -14.51
CA LEU A 537 -6.62 -4.43 -13.77
C LEU A 537 -7.82 -5.18 -14.40
N ASN A 538 -7.58 -6.08 -15.35
CA ASN A 538 -8.64 -6.86 -15.97
C ASN A 538 -9.11 -7.96 -15.03
N THR A 539 -10.39 -7.93 -14.68
CA THR A 539 -11.10 -8.92 -13.87
C THR A 539 -12.35 -9.37 -14.61
N THR A 540 -13.02 -10.41 -14.12
CA THR A 540 -14.28 -10.91 -14.69
C THR A 540 -15.35 -9.84 -14.93
N LEU A 541 -15.43 -8.84 -14.05
CA LEU A 541 -16.36 -7.72 -14.17
C LEU A 541 -15.95 -6.74 -15.28
N THR A 542 -14.66 -6.65 -15.55
CA THR A 542 -14.08 -5.59 -16.39
C THR A 542 -13.65 -6.09 -17.77
N LEU A 543 -13.62 -7.42 -17.98
CA LEU A 543 -13.39 -8.05 -19.29
C LEU A 543 -14.31 -7.52 -20.40
N GLU A 544 -15.55 -7.14 -20.06
CA GLU A 544 -16.49 -6.50 -20.99
C GLU A 544 -16.79 -5.03 -20.65
N ALA A 545 -16.11 -4.46 -19.64
CA ALA A 545 -16.25 -3.06 -19.26
C ALA A 545 -15.16 -2.21 -19.91
N LYS A 546 -15.31 -0.89 -19.82
CA LYS A 546 -14.27 0.03 -20.29
C LYS A 546 -13.17 0.15 -19.24
N ALA A 547 -11.99 0.58 -19.68
CA ALA A 547 -10.79 0.70 -18.84
C ALA A 547 -11.02 1.56 -17.57
N GLY A 548 -11.87 2.59 -17.63
CA GLY A 548 -12.18 3.40 -16.45
C GLY A 548 -12.92 2.63 -15.35
N ALA A 549 -13.90 1.79 -15.70
CA ALA A 549 -14.56 0.92 -14.73
C ALA A 549 -13.57 -0.05 -14.04
N ALA A 550 -12.55 -0.53 -14.76
CA ALA A 550 -11.52 -1.39 -14.17
C ALA A 550 -10.71 -0.69 -13.08
N ALA A 551 -10.32 0.56 -13.31
CA ALA A 551 -9.62 1.36 -12.31
C ALA A 551 -10.47 1.60 -11.05
N LEU A 552 -11.75 1.92 -11.22
CA LEU A 552 -12.68 2.18 -10.12
C LEU A 552 -13.00 0.92 -9.30
N VAL A 553 -13.14 -0.24 -9.95
CA VAL A 553 -13.27 -1.54 -9.26
C VAL A 553 -12.02 -1.84 -8.44
N ALA A 554 -10.83 -1.68 -9.02
CA ALA A 554 -9.56 -1.92 -8.32
C ALA A 554 -9.39 -1.00 -7.10
N ILE A 555 -9.76 0.28 -7.23
CA ILE A 555 -9.79 1.23 -6.11
C ILE A 555 -10.64 0.70 -4.95
N ASN A 556 -11.86 0.26 -5.25
CA ASN A 556 -12.78 -0.21 -4.22
C ASN A 556 -12.29 -1.51 -3.58
N GLU A 557 -11.77 -2.45 -4.37
CA GLU A 557 -11.18 -3.70 -3.88
C GLU A 557 -9.99 -3.45 -2.95
N ASN A 558 -9.10 -2.54 -3.32
CA ASN A 558 -7.95 -2.15 -2.52
C ASN A 558 -8.36 -1.59 -1.15
N LEU A 559 -9.29 -0.63 -1.14
CA LEU A 559 -9.77 -0.01 0.09
C LEU A 559 -10.52 -1.04 0.95
N GLN A 560 -11.47 -1.75 0.38
CA GLN A 560 -12.28 -2.73 1.09
C GLN A 560 -11.42 -3.85 1.69
N GLY A 561 -10.49 -4.41 0.92
CA GLY A 561 -9.58 -5.44 1.39
C GLY A 561 -8.66 -4.94 2.52
N ALA A 562 -8.14 -3.72 2.39
CA ALA A 562 -7.31 -3.12 3.43
C ALA A 562 -8.07 -2.83 4.72
N MET A 563 -9.30 -2.33 4.61
CA MET A 563 -10.20 -2.10 5.74
C MET A 563 -10.50 -3.40 6.49
N GLU A 564 -10.90 -4.45 5.77
CA GLU A 564 -11.21 -5.74 6.38
C GLU A 564 -9.99 -6.37 7.08
N ALA A 565 -8.82 -6.27 6.45
CA ALA A 565 -7.57 -6.78 7.04
C ALA A 565 -7.21 -6.02 8.32
N ALA A 566 -7.34 -4.69 8.31
CA ALA A 566 -7.07 -3.85 9.48
C ALA A 566 -8.06 -4.10 10.63
N GLU A 567 -9.36 -4.14 10.33
CA GLU A 567 -10.42 -4.42 11.31
C GLU A 567 -10.26 -5.80 11.94
N ARG A 568 -9.92 -6.83 11.13
CA ARG A 568 -9.63 -8.18 11.64
C ARG A 568 -8.45 -8.19 12.60
N ALA A 569 -7.37 -7.48 12.28
CA ALA A 569 -6.19 -7.43 13.14
C ALA A 569 -6.48 -6.69 14.46
N VAL A 570 -7.09 -5.50 14.39
CA VAL A 570 -7.33 -4.65 15.56
C VAL A 570 -8.38 -5.24 16.51
N HIS A 571 -9.49 -5.78 15.98
CA HIS A 571 -10.59 -6.28 16.81
C HIS A 571 -10.58 -7.80 17.01
N GLY A 572 -9.96 -8.57 16.11
CA GLY A 572 -9.83 -10.03 16.27
C GLY A 572 -9.02 -10.43 17.50
N ALA A 573 -7.97 -9.65 17.83
CA ALA A 573 -7.15 -9.87 19.03
C ALA A 573 -7.91 -9.64 20.35
N GLN A 574 -8.85 -8.68 20.38
CA GLN A 574 -9.67 -8.39 21.55
C GLN A 574 -10.65 -9.55 21.88
N HIS A 575 -11.06 -10.32 20.86
CA HIS A 575 -12.02 -11.42 21.02
C HIS A 575 -11.38 -12.73 21.49
N ILE A 576 -10.08 -12.96 21.26
CA ILE A 576 -9.38 -14.14 21.79
C ILE A 576 -9.17 -14.04 23.31
N ALA A 577 -9.09 -12.82 23.86
CA ALA A 577 -8.89 -12.57 25.29
C ALA A 577 -10.15 -12.78 26.15
N LEU A 578 -11.35 -12.76 25.55
CA LEU A 578 -12.62 -12.99 26.24
C LEU A 578 -13.18 -14.37 25.86
N GLN A 579 -12.98 -15.37 26.73
CA GLN A 579 -13.54 -16.72 26.61
C GLN A 579 -15.07 -16.74 26.79
N ASP A 580 -15.80 -16.05 25.92
CA ASP A 580 -17.26 -16.09 25.92
C ASP A 580 -17.75 -16.56 24.55
N LEU A 581 -18.19 -17.83 24.51
CA LEU A 581 -18.78 -18.48 23.33
C LEU A 581 -20.11 -17.80 22.89
N ALA A 582 -20.65 -16.88 23.70
CA ALA A 582 -21.77 -16.02 23.34
C ALA A 582 -21.35 -14.58 22.96
N ALA A 583 -20.12 -14.15 23.24
CA ALA A 583 -19.65 -12.81 22.92
C ALA A 583 -19.03 -12.74 21.51
N LYS A 584 -19.89 -12.41 20.54
CA LYS A 584 -19.56 -11.77 19.25
C LYS A 584 -18.53 -12.50 18.39
N ARG A 585 -19.05 -13.37 17.53
CA ARG A 585 -18.43 -13.62 16.22
C ARG A 585 -18.23 -12.27 15.53
N PHE A 586 -17.04 -12.10 14.95
CA PHE A 586 -16.53 -10.87 14.35
C PHE A 586 -17.59 -10.19 13.47
N ARG A 587 -18.22 -9.12 13.98
CA ARG A 587 -18.87 -8.15 13.10
C ARG A 587 -17.76 -7.27 12.59
N LEU A 588 -17.37 -7.44 11.33
CA LEU A 588 -16.77 -6.33 10.59
C LEU A 588 -17.64 -5.10 10.82
N ASN A 589 -17.05 -3.91 10.98
CA ASN A 589 -17.82 -2.70 11.23
C ASN A 589 -18.89 -2.53 10.13
N GLU A 590 -20.14 -2.84 10.48
CA GLU A 590 -21.28 -2.91 9.58
C GLU A 590 -21.51 -1.55 8.90
N ILE A 591 -21.16 -0.46 9.59
CA ILE A 591 -21.21 0.90 9.08
C ILE A 591 -20.10 1.13 8.05
N ALA A 592 -18.89 0.63 8.29
CA ALA A 592 -17.78 0.75 7.35
C ALA A 592 -18.09 0.02 6.02
N HIS A 593 -18.63 -1.19 6.08
CA HIS A 593 -19.09 -1.91 4.88
C HIS A 593 -20.18 -1.17 4.11
N ARG A 594 -21.18 -0.64 4.82
CA ARG A 594 -22.23 0.18 4.21
C ARG A 594 -21.68 1.42 3.52
N ARG A 595 -20.67 2.09 4.11
CA ARG A 595 -19.97 3.23 3.50
C ARG A 595 -19.18 2.83 2.25
N SER A 596 -18.43 1.73 2.30
CA SER A 596 -17.74 1.21 1.12
C SER A 596 -18.72 0.86 -0.01
N LEU A 597 -19.91 0.36 0.34
CA LEU A 597 -20.96 0.12 -0.64
C LEU A 597 -21.56 1.41 -1.21
N ALA A 598 -21.73 2.45 -0.38
CA ALA A 598 -22.18 3.76 -0.85
C ALA A 598 -21.14 4.41 -1.77
N GLN A 599 -19.85 4.28 -1.44
CA GLN A 599 -18.73 4.69 -2.28
C GLN A 599 -18.75 3.96 -3.63
N LEU A 600 -18.87 2.63 -3.62
CA LEU A 600 -18.97 1.80 -4.83
C LEU A 600 -20.13 2.24 -5.73
N ARG A 601 -21.32 2.42 -5.17
CA ARG A 601 -22.52 2.85 -5.90
C ARG A 601 -22.36 4.25 -6.50
N GLY A 602 -21.67 5.14 -5.78
CA GLY A 602 -21.37 6.49 -6.23
C GLY A 602 -20.34 6.53 -7.36
N MET A 603 -19.28 5.71 -7.30
CA MET A 603 -18.23 5.65 -8.32
C MET A 603 -18.63 4.86 -9.56
N LEU A 604 -19.43 3.80 -9.39
CA LEU A 604 -19.82 2.87 -10.45
C LEU A 604 -21.36 2.77 -10.55
N PRO A 605 -22.05 3.88 -10.85
CA PRO A 605 -23.50 3.89 -10.89
C PRO A 605 -24.08 2.96 -11.97
N GLN A 606 -23.40 2.75 -13.10
CA GLN A 606 -23.91 1.86 -14.16
C GLN A 606 -23.70 0.38 -13.82
N ALA A 607 -22.61 0.03 -13.17
CA ALA A 607 -22.32 -1.36 -12.80
C ALA A 607 -23.01 -1.77 -11.48
N PHE A 608 -23.15 -0.86 -10.52
CA PHE A 608 -23.55 -1.18 -9.15
C PHE A 608 -24.62 -0.26 -8.54
N GLY A 609 -25.11 0.78 -9.24
CA GLY A 609 -26.12 1.70 -8.70
C GLY A 609 -27.40 1.00 -8.18
N ASP A 610 -27.85 -0.04 -8.87
CA ASP A 610 -29.05 -0.82 -8.51
C ASP A 610 -28.80 -1.86 -7.38
N LEU A 611 -27.62 -1.84 -6.75
CA LEU A 611 -27.30 -2.71 -5.62
C LEU A 611 -28.00 -2.21 -4.35
N HIS A 612 -28.75 -3.10 -3.70
CA HIS A 612 -29.61 -2.75 -2.56
C HIS A 612 -29.50 -3.74 -1.40
N PHE A 613 -29.64 -3.19 -0.19
CA PHE A 613 -29.98 -3.96 1.00
C PHE A 613 -31.48 -4.25 0.98
N LEU A 614 -31.85 -5.53 0.97
CA LEU A 614 -33.24 -5.96 0.90
C LEU A 614 -33.50 -7.06 1.92
N SER A 615 -34.75 -7.19 2.39
CA SER A 615 -35.12 -8.42 3.07
C SER A 615 -35.00 -9.60 2.09
N HIS A 616 -34.63 -10.80 2.55
CA HIS A 616 -34.53 -11.98 1.69
C HIS A 616 -35.86 -12.30 1.00
N ALA A 617 -36.97 -12.09 1.72
CA ALA A 617 -38.32 -12.22 1.18
C ALA A 617 -38.61 -11.19 0.08
N ASP A 618 -38.21 -9.93 0.28
CA ASP A 618 -38.37 -8.88 -0.73
C ASP A 618 -37.48 -9.10 -1.95
N ALA A 619 -36.24 -9.56 -1.75
CA ALA A 619 -35.32 -9.88 -2.84
C ALA A 619 -35.93 -10.95 -3.76
N ARG A 620 -36.47 -12.03 -3.20
CA ARG A 620 -37.20 -13.06 -3.96
C ARG A 620 -38.47 -12.51 -4.61
N ARG A 621 -39.29 -11.77 -3.86
CA ARG A 621 -40.55 -11.21 -4.36
C ARG A 621 -40.34 -10.23 -5.53
N LYS A 622 -39.29 -9.42 -5.46
CA LYS A 622 -38.95 -8.40 -6.46
C LYS A 622 -38.02 -8.93 -7.56
N ASN A 623 -37.70 -10.23 -7.59
CA ASN A 623 -36.84 -10.88 -8.58
C ASN A 623 -35.42 -10.29 -8.65
N TYR A 624 -34.80 -10.09 -7.49
CA TYR A 624 -33.40 -9.71 -7.35
C TYR A 624 -32.52 -10.95 -7.39
N TYR A 625 -31.35 -10.80 -7.99
CA TYR A 625 -30.26 -11.76 -7.91
C TYR A 625 -29.48 -11.52 -6.62
N ILE A 626 -29.35 -12.58 -5.80
CA ILE A 626 -28.65 -12.52 -4.51
C ILE A 626 -27.28 -13.18 -4.65
N PHE A 627 -26.23 -12.36 -4.59
CA PHE A 627 -24.84 -12.79 -4.76
C PHE A 627 -24.51 -13.98 -3.85
N GLY A 628 -23.98 -15.06 -4.45
CA GLY A 628 -23.48 -16.24 -3.74
C GLY A 628 -24.55 -17.19 -3.20
N LEU A 629 -25.82 -16.77 -3.10
CA LEU A 629 -26.93 -17.61 -2.62
C LEU A 629 -27.74 -18.21 -3.77
N ASP A 630 -28.01 -17.42 -4.82
CA ASP A 630 -28.79 -17.87 -5.97
C ASP A 630 -28.03 -18.88 -6.83
N ASP A 631 -26.70 -18.85 -6.82
CA ASP A 631 -25.85 -19.76 -7.58
C ASP A 631 -25.30 -20.91 -6.70
N MET A 632 -25.86 -21.15 -5.52
CA MET A 632 -25.50 -22.34 -4.74
C MET A 632 -25.93 -23.60 -5.51
N PRO A 633 -25.07 -24.64 -5.60
CA PRO A 633 -25.45 -25.87 -6.29
C PRO A 633 -26.66 -26.51 -5.61
N GLU A 634 -27.77 -26.61 -6.34
CA GLU A 634 -28.96 -27.33 -5.89
C GLU A 634 -28.60 -28.82 -5.76
N ASN A 635 -28.55 -29.31 -4.51
CA ASN A 635 -28.15 -30.66 -4.10
C ASN A 635 -26.64 -30.95 -4.19
N VAL A 636 -25.90 -30.60 -3.12
CA VAL A 636 -24.76 -31.43 -2.72
C VAL A 636 -25.35 -32.77 -2.28
N GLY A 637 -25.36 -33.76 -3.17
CA GLY A 637 -25.66 -35.13 -2.82
C GLY A 637 -24.71 -35.59 -1.73
N ARG A 638 -25.08 -35.38 -0.46
CA ARG A 638 -24.49 -36.14 0.64
C ARG A 638 -24.83 -37.58 0.32
N ALA A 639 -23.85 -38.32 -0.19
CA ALA A 639 -23.92 -39.77 -0.15
C ALA A 639 -24.21 -40.11 1.31
N ALA A 640 -25.43 -40.56 1.58
CA ALA A 640 -25.76 -41.14 2.86
C ALA A 640 -24.80 -42.32 3.02
N GLN A 641 -23.74 -42.13 3.80
CA GLN A 641 -22.95 -43.26 4.26
C GLN A 641 -23.89 -44.05 5.16
N ILE A 642 -24.48 -45.10 4.59
CA ILE A 642 -25.12 -46.16 5.36
C ILE A 642 -23.96 -46.82 6.13
N TYR A 643 -23.76 -46.40 7.37
CA TYR A 643 -22.93 -47.17 8.30
C TYR A 643 -23.59 -48.54 8.49
N GLY A 644 -22.75 -49.58 8.49
CA GLY A 644 -23.12 -50.96 8.20
C GLY A 644 -24.32 -51.53 8.95
N VAL A 645 -24.96 -52.51 8.30
CA VAL A 645 -26.01 -53.35 8.87
C VAL A 645 -25.45 -54.15 10.05
N TYR A 646 -25.95 -53.91 11.26
CA TYR A 646 -25.62 -54.76 12.42
C TYR A 646 -26.38 -56.09 12.29
N ARG A 647 -25.63 -57.20 12.36
CA ARG A 647 -26.19 -58.57 12.48
C ARG A 647 -25.95 -59.05 13.91
N ASN A 648 -27.00 -59.54 14.56
CA ASN A 648 -26.86 -60.42 15.72
C ASN A 648 -27.13 -61.88 15.30
N GLU A 649 -26.99 -62.81 16.24
CA GLU A 649 -26.99 -64.25 16.02
C GLU A 649 -28.30 -64.81 15.40
N ASN A 650 -29.37 -64.01 15.32
CA ASN A 650 -30.69 -64.43 14.80
C ASN A 650 -31.10 -63.76 13.47
N GLY A 651 -30.22 -63.01 12.78
CA GLY A 651 -30.51 -62.43 11.45
C GLY A 651 -30.52 -60.89 11.39
N VAL A 652 -30.75 -60.35 10.19
CA VAL A 652 -30.54 -58.92 9.84
C VAL A 652 -31.52 -57.98 10.55
N MET A 653 -31.00 -56.98 11.30
CA MET A 653 -31.76 -55.80 11.74
C MET A 653 -31.72 -54.72 10.65
N LYS A 654 -32.88 -54.15 10.28
CA LYS A 654 -32.94 -52.95 9.45
C LYS A 654 -32.41 -51.74 10.23
N SER A 655 -31.75 -50.82 9.51
CA SER A 655 -31.20 -49.58 10.07
C SER A 655 -32.32 -48.66 10.57
N PRO A 656 -32.18 -47.97 11.72
CA PRO A 656 -33.13 -46.94 12.19
C PRO A 656 -33.26 -45.73 11.23
N ALA A 657 -32.38 -45.63 10.24
CA ALA A 657 -32.35 -44.50 9.29
C ALA A 657 -33.34 -44.63 8.12
N GLU A 658 -34.04 -45.76 7.95
CA GLU A 658 -34.97 -45.94 6.82
C GLU A 658 -36.36 -45.27 7.04
N ASP A 659 -36.75 -44.96 8.27
CA ASP A 659 -38.11 -44.45 8.57
C ASP A 659 -38.27 -42.92 8.55
N HIS A 660 -37.18 -42.16 8.36
CA HIS A 660 -37.25 -40.70 8.28
C HIS A 660 -36.60 -40.20 7.00
N GLY A 661 -37.40 -40.11 5.94
CA GLY A 661 -37.09 -39.32 4.75
C GLY A 661 -36.91 -37.86 5.15
N PHE A 662 -35.68 -37.47 5.52
CA PHE A 662 -35.31 -36.07 5.72
C PHE A 662 -35.15 -35.40 4.35
N ALA A 663 -36.26 -35.17 3.65
CA ALA A 663 -36.38 -33.91 2.94
C ALA A 663 -36.45 -32.85 4.04
N ARG A 664 -35.31 -32.24 4.39
CA ARG A 664 -35.37 -30.98 5.15
C ARG A 664 -36.19 -30.04 4.25
N PRO A 665 -37.31 -29.49 4.72
CA PRO A 665 -37.88 -28.32 4.04
C PRO A 665 -36.74 -27.33 3.91
N GLN A 666 -36.60 -26.65 2.76
CA GLN A 666 -35.84 -25.39 2.76
C GLN A 666 -36.39 -24.62 3.95
N ALA A 667 -35.55 -24.37 4.96
CA ALA A 667 -36.01 -23.67 6.15
C ALA A 667 -36.70 -22.40 5.64
N GLU A 668 -37.97 -22.18 5.98
CA GLU A 668 -38.59 -20.89 5.73
C GLU A 668 -37.82 -19.90 6.61
N LEU A 669 -36.85 -19.28 5.96
CA LEU A 669 -35.91 -18.33 6.52
C LEU A 669 -36.71 -17.11 7.01
N PRO A 670 -36.58 -16.66 8.29
CA PRO A 670 -37.34 -15.54 8.84
C PRO A 670 -37.33 -14.28 7.95
N PRO A 671 -38.45 -13.53 7.88
CA PRO A 671 -38.65 -12.42 6.93
C PRO A 671 -37.79 -11.17 7.17
N GLU A 672 -37.07 -11.04 8.29
CA GLU A 672 -36.28 -9.85 8.66
C GLU A 672 -34.80 -9.88 8.20
N ARG A 673 -34.42 -10.76 7.27
CA ARG A 673 -33.02 -10.99 6.87
C ARG A 673 -32.54 -10.02 5.81
N ILE A 674 -31.51 -9.22 6.08
CA ILE A 674 -30.96 -8.29 5.08
C ILE A 674 -29.93 -9.02 4.20
N VAL A 675 -30.19 -9.04 2.89
CA VAL A 675 -29.30 -9.53 1.84
C VAL A 675 -28.94 -8.41 0.88
N LEU A 676 -27.76 -8.52 0.25
CA LEU A 676 -27.34 -7.67 -0.86
C LEU A 676 -27.77 -8.30 -2.17
N GLY A 677 -28.58 -7.57 -2.93
CA GLY A 677 -29.05 -8.02 -4.23
C GLY A 677 -29.10 -6.89 -5.25
N ILE A 678 -29.06 -7.28 -6.52
CA ILE A 678 -29.25 -6.41 -7.68
C ILE A 678 -30.36 -7.00 -8.57
N PRO A 679 -31.15 -6.22 -9.33
CA PRO A 679 -32.19 -6.78 -10.20
C PRO A 679 -31.61 -7.86 -11.12
N ARG A 680 -32.28 -9.01 -11.23
CA ARG A 680 -31.78 -10.15 -12.04
C ARG A 680 -31.68 -9.83 -13.54
N SER A 681 -32.39 -8.79 -14.01
CA SER A 681 -32.27 -8.24 -15.36
C SER A 681 -31.01 -7.41 -15.60
N HIS A 682 -30.30 -6.98 -14.54
CA HIS A 682 -29.13 -6.12 -14.61
C HIS A 682 -27.96 -6.83 -15.31
N ARG A 683 -27.11 -6.07 -16.02
CA ARG A 683 -25.96 -6.61 -16.76
C ARG A 683 -25.00 -7.35 -15.82
N THR A 684 -24.62 -6.71 -14.71
CA THR A 684 -23.72 -7.27 -13.68
C THR A 684 -24.24 -8.61 -13.14
N ALA A 685 -25.54 -8.71 -12.81
CA ALA A 685 -26.16 -9.94 -12.32
C ALA A 685 -26.01 -11.10 -13.32
N ARG A 686 -26.22 -10.83 -14.61
CA ARG A 686 -26.11 -11.83 -15.67
C ARG A 686 -24.68 -12.28 -15.88
N THR A 687 -23.71 -11.36 -15.83
CA THR A 687 -22.29 -11.69 -15.96
C THR A 687 -21.83 -12.57 -14.80
N VAL A 688 -22.15 -12.18 -13.56
CA VAL A 688 -21.77 -12.94 -12.35
C VAL A 688 -22.44 -14.32 -12.32
N SER A 689 -23.75 -14.41 -12.55
CA SER A 689 -24.44 -15.70 -12.53
C SER A 689 -23.92 -16.67 -13.59
N ARG A 690 -23.58 -16.20 -14.80
CA ARG A 690 -22.95 -17.05 -15.83
C ARG A 690 -21.60 -17.59 -15.37
N LEU A 691 -20.77 -16.76 -14.74
CA LEU A 691 -19.46 -17.18 -14.24
C LEU A 691 -19.60 -18.23 -13.14
N ASN A 692 -20.48 -17.98 -12.16
CA ASN A 692 -20.72 -18.93 -11.09
C ASN A 692 -21.27 -20.26 -11.61
N GLN A 693 -22.16 -20.24 -12.61
CA GLN A 693 -22.62 -21.45 -13.29
C GLN A 693 -21.46 -22.22 -13.94
N THR A 694 -20.58 -21.54 -14.69
CA THR A 694 -19.42 -22.21 -15.32
C THR A 694 -18.46 -22.81 -14.29
N PHE A 695 -18.24 -22.13 -13.17
CA PHE A 695 -17.42 -22.65 -12.08
C PHE A 695 -18.08 -23.85 -11.40
N ASN A 696 -19.36 -23.76 -11.08
CA ASN A 696 -20.11 -24.83 -10.44
C ASN A 696 -20.18 -26.08 -11.31
N ASP A 697 -20.40 -25.94 -12.62
CA ASP A 697 -20.41 -27.06 -13.56
C ASP A 697 -19.04 -27.76 -13.59
N ALA A 698 -17.94 -27.00 -13.64
CA ALA A 698 -16.58 -27.55 -13.60
C ALA A 698 -16.29 -28.24 -12.25
N TRP A 699 -16.72 -27.63 -11.15
CA TRP A 699 -16.55 -28.17 -9.81
C TRP A 699 -17.33 -29.47 -9.61
N GLN A 700 -18.58 -29.53 -10.08
CA GLN A 700 -19.40 -30.74 -10.04
C GLN A 700 -18.80 -31.88 -10.88
N GLN A 701 -18.27 -31.57 -12.07
CA GLN A 701 -17.57 -32.55 -12.90
C GLN A 701 -16.33 -33.14 -12.20
N ASP A 702 -15.55 -32.31 -11.52
CA ASP A 702 -14.38 -32.77 -10.75
C ASP A 702 -14.78 -33.58 -9.51
N MET A 703 -15.83 -33.17 -8.80
CA MET A 703 -16.35 -33.92 -7.67
C MET A 703 -16.89 -35.29 -8.08
N ALA A 704 -17.56 -35.39 -9.24
CA ALA A 704 -18.01 -36.65 -9.81
C ALA A 704 -16.83 -37.58 -10.18
N LYS A 705 -15.76 -37.04 -10.79
CA LYS A 705 -14.53 -37.80 -11.06
C LYS A 705 -13.87 -38.30 -9.77
N ARG A 706 -13.77 -37.45 -8.74
CA ARG A 706 -13.20 -37.82 -7.42
C ARG A 706 -14.02 -38.90 -6.70
N ALA A 707 -15.35 -38.87 -6.84
CA ALA A 707 -16.21 -39.93 -6.31
C ALA A 707 -15.96 -41.28 -7.00
N ALA A 708 -15.67 -41.28 -8.31
CA ALA A 708 -15.32 -42.48 -9.06
C ALA A 708 -13.93 -43.04 -8.71
N ASP A 709 -12.95 -42.19 -8.40
CA ASP A 709 -11.57 -42.59 -8.09
C ASP A 709 -11.36 -43.14 -6.67
N LYS A 710 -12.29 -42.89 -5.74
CA LYS A 710 -12.24 -43.34 -4.33
C LYS A 710 -12.32 -44.87 -4.14
N ALA A 711 -12.36 -45.66 -5.21
CA ALA A 711 -12.41 -47.12 -5.18
C ALA A 711 -11.04 -47.81 -4.91
N LYS A 712 -9.91 -47.10 -4.85
CA LYS A 712 -8.59 -47.68 -4.57
C LYS A 712 -8.07 -47.31 -3.17
N LYS A 713 -7.76 -48.32 -2.35
CA LYS A 713 -7.07 -48.15 -1.06
C LYS A 713 -5.64 -47.64 -1.30
N LEU A 714 -5.38 -46.39 -0.96
CA LEU A 714 -4.06 -45.73 -1.02
C LEU A 714 -3.62 -45.30 0.38
N SER A 715 -2.31 -45.25 0.62
CA SER A 715 -1.74 -44.77 1.89
C SER A 715 -1.96 -43.26 2.09
N GLY A 716 -1.86 -42.75 3.32
CA GLY A 716 -2.13 -41.35 3.67
C GLY A 716 -1.25 -40.33 2.92
N LEU A 717 0.02 -40.67 2.65
CA LEU A 717 0.98 -39.81 1.95
C LEU A 717 0.77 -39.85 0.43
N GLU A 718 0.47 -41.02 -0.15
CA GLU A 718 0.10 -41.14 -1.57
C GLU A 718 -1.22 -40.44 -1.87
N ASN A 719 -2.18 -40.47 -0.94
CA ASN A 719 -3.39 -39.68 -1.02
C ASN A 719 -3.08 -38.19 -0.99
N ALA A 720 -2.17 -37.72 -0.14
CA ALA A 720 -1.79 -36.30 -0.08
C ALA A 720 -1.08 -35.82 -1.36
N ILE A 721 -0.16 -36.63 -1.92
CA ILE A 721 0.52 -36.32 -3.19
C ILE A 721 -0.47 -36.33 -4.35
N LYS A 722 -1.34 -37.35 -4.45
CA LYS A 722 -2.40 -37.38 -5.46
C LYS A 722 -3.42 -36.26 -5.27
N LEU A 723 -3.69 -35.83 -4.04
CA LEU A 723 -4.57 -34.71 -3.77
C LEU A 723 -3.94 -33.40 -4.28
N ARG A 724 -2.63 -33.22 -4.07
CA ARG A 724 -1.88 -32.08 -4.61
C ARG A 724 -1.88 -32.09 -6.15
N ASP A 725 -1.54 -33.21 -6.75
CA ASP A 725 -1.44 -33.34 -8.21
C ASP A 725 -2.83 -33.26 -8.89
N SER A 726 -3.87 -33.84 -8.28
CA SER A 726 -5.26 -33.73 -8.77
C SER A 726 -5.91 -32.36 -8.54
N MET A 727 -5.44 -31.56 -7.57
CA MET A 727 -5.87 -30.16 -7.47
C MET A 727 -5.30 -29.34 -8.63
N ARG A 728 -4.01 -29.52 -8.96
CA ARG A 728 -3.34 -28.86 -10.09
C ARG A 728 -3.98 -29.21 -11.44
N ASP A 729 -4.43 -30.44 -11.63
CA ASP A 729 -5.01 -30.92 -12.89
C ASP A 729 -6.55 -30.75 -12.99
N SER A 730 -7.21 -30.30 -11.91
CA SER A 730 -8.67 -30.20 -11.88
C SER A 730 -9.21 -29.16 -12.86
N THR A 731 -10.34 -29.46 -13.51
CA THR A 731 -10.99 -28.53 -14.45
C THR A 731 -11.49 -27.26 -13.76
N ALA A 732 -11.97 -27.37 -12.52
CA ALA A 732 -12.38 -26.24 -11.69
C ALA A 732 -11.18 -25.34 -11.33
N PHE A 733 -10.02 -25.93 -10.99
CA PHE A 733 -8.80 -25.16 -10.75
C PHE A 733 -8.33 -24.49 -12.04
N ARG A 734 -8.37 -25.16 -13.19
CA ARG A 734 -8.08 -24.52 -14.48
C ARG A 734 -9.04 -23.38 -14.83
N VAL A 735 -10.33 -23.49 -14.50
CA VAL A 735 -11.29 -22.40 -14.68
C VAL A 735 -10.93 -21.22 -13.78
N LEU A 736 -10.63 -21.45 -12.49
CA LEU A 736 -10.18 -20.41 -11.55
C LEU A 736 -8.84 -19.78 -11.96
N ASP A 737 -7.90 -20.58 -12.47
CA ASP A 737 -6.58 -20.13 -12.92
C ASP A 737 -6.66 -19.36 -14.25
N SER A 738 -7.67 -19.64 -15.08
CA SER A 738 -7.91 -18.94 -16.34
C SER A 738 -8.70 -17.64 -16.20
N VAL A 739 -9.26 -17.35 -15.02
CA VAL A 739 -10.21 -16.25 -14.80
C VAL A 739 -9.90 -15.51 -13.49
N ILE A 740 -9.44 -14.27 -13.60
CA ILE A 740 -9.25 -13.39 -12.44
C ILE A 740 -10.64 -12.91 -11.96
N VAL A 741 -11.19 -13.61 -10.97
CA VAL A 741 -12.46 -13.23 -10.33
C VAL A 741 -12.26 -11.92 -9.57
N ALA A 742 -13.11 -10.93 -9.85
CA ALA A 742 -13.11 -9.68 -9.09
C ALA A 742 -13.34 -9.97 -7.60
N GLY A 743 -12.38 -9.58 -6.75
CA GLY A 743 -12.46 -9.75 -5.30
C GLY A 743 -13.69 -9.07 -4.70
N LEU A 744 -14.18 -8.00 -5.33
CA LEU A 744 -15.42 -7.33 -4.98
C LEU A 744 -16.64 -8.27 -4.99
N ILE A 745 -16.78 -9.10 -6.03
CA ILE A 745 -17.89 -10.07 -6.10
C ILE A 745 -17.79 -11.03 -4.93
N VAL A 746 -16.61 -11.62 -4.73
CA VAL A 746 -16.37 -12.58 -3.65
C VAL A 746 -16.71 -11.96 -2.30
N GLY A 747 -16.35 -10.70 -2.07
CA GLY A 747 -16.72 -9.95 -0.87
C GLY A 747 -18.23 -9.86 -0.66
N LEU A 748 -19.01 -9.54 -1.71
CA LEU A 748 -20.48 -9.49 -1.67
C LEU A 748 -21.10 -10.86 -1.38
N GLU A 749 -20.58 -11.92 -2.03
CA GLU A 749 -21.03 -13.30 -1.83
C GLU A 749 -20.76 -13.80 -0.41
N VAL A 750 -19.54 -13.56 0.09
CA VAL A 750 -19.13 -13.92 1.45
C VAL A 750 -19.98 -13.17 2.47
N TRP A 751 -20.29 -11.88 2.23
CA TRP A 751 -21.16 -11.11 3.12
C TRP A 751 -22.56 -11.74 3.23
N ASN A 752 -23.20 -12.07 2.10
CA ASN A 752 -24.50 -12.73 2.08
C ASN A 752 -24.45 -14.11 2.77
N LEU A 753 -23.39 -14.89 2.52
CA LEU A 753 -23.22 -16.22 3.10
C LEU A 753 -23.00 -16.18 4.62
N VAL A 754 -22.17 -15.26 5.12
CA VAL A 754 -21.92 -15.07 6.56
C VAL A 754 -23.22 -14.68 7.26
N ASN A 755 -23.98 -13.74 6.71
CA ASN A 755 -25.28 -13.35 7.27
C ASN A 755 -26.27 -14.52 7.33
N GLU A 756 -26.29 -15.39 6.30
CA GLU A 756 -27.11 -16.61 6.30
C GLU A 756 -26.68 -17.63 7.37
N LEU A 757 -25.37 -17.88 7.50
CA LEU A 757 -24.82 -18.87 8.44
C LEU A 757 -24.97 -18.44 9.91
N GLU A 758 -24.76 -17.16 10.22
CA GLU A 758 -24.85 -16.66 11.59
C GLU A 758 -26.26 -16.75 12.15
N LEU A 759 -27.27 -16.38 11.38
CA LEU A 759 -28.67 -16.39 11.82
C LEU A 759 -29.24 -17.82 11.86
N SER A 760 -28.80 -18.73 10.99
CA SER A 760 -29.11 -20.17 11.09
C SER A 760 -28.68 -20.75 12.46
N SER A 761 -27.51 -20.34 12.95
CA SER A 761 -26.99 -20.76 14.25
C SER A 761 -27.72 -20.16 15.46
N GLN A 762 -28.44 -19.04 15.27
CA GLN A 762 -29.30 -18.44 16.29
C GLN A 762 -30.68 -19.09 16.36
N THR A 763 -31.25 -19.49 15.21
CA THR A 763 -32.53 -20.23 15.14
C THR A 763 -32.45 -21.70 15.52
N SER A 764 -31.24 -22.26 15.66
CA SER A 764 -30.98 -23.66 16.05
C SER A 764 -30.55 -23.82 17.50
N ARG A 765 -30.58 -22.73 18.28
CA ARG A 765 -30.66 -22.75 19.75
C ARG A 765 -32.11 -22.69 20.17
#